data_AF-W7EQ93-F1
#
_entry.id   AF-W7EQ93-F1
#
_cell.length_a   1.000
_cell.length_b   1.000
_cell.length_c   1.000
_cell.angle_alpha   90.00
_cell.angle_beta   90.00
_cell.angle_gamma   90.00
#
_symmetry.space_group_name_H-M   'P 1'
#
loop_
_entity.id
_entity.type
_entity.pdbx_description
1 polymer ?
#
loop_
_entity_poly.entity_id
_entity_poly.type
_entity_poly.pdbx_seq_one_letter_code
_entity_poly.pdbx_strand_id
1 'polypeptide(L)'
;MSAALGKASLLKPEIRLAQAVSEFEAGLSTEQKATFRTLKSQSRSSTPDPSDVMRLTAEMDRSISTKYGSRCFRPRFTNFLQAVQRFVVVGDVMVGGSQNLIACGVWSLVRMSLLLSSMFMAIGRAAPRYQTMALLYPRSKKLQSHLAEYFILVVKLCHYLFRYGQKSSIRQFTSSLNDTLLKTLQTDLDKWANSSREEMNLIEAQESSKFRAFTMDMFKSGALQRRQETKMRILDFCSKYDHETAWKQIRKLGYSSFHTQNSEYQEWKTSLLPRTLMYTGKLGSGKSVLLANIVDDLNLSTEKGQSTVAYFFCKYDVSESLQAQTIVGSLIRQLLSSISDLGALANRCEDTQNKGGDIEELLESLFQGFTSEQKVYLVIDGLDECNVAQKEILIHAIRKIQDTLKVRICASIREEADNSLQSITRQIRAVRVVSLPDDNPDIETFIETELEHRLIQGIMTVGDPTLILEIQDALLKGSQGMFLWVALQIETLCRLKTDHAMREALANLPRDLSETFSRILHNSGRSDPSLQVKVLQLVLTARRPLTTIELREALSVIPGDATWDPSKVLHDVYLALACCGCLLAVDEEEYTVRVIHHSVQQYILNGLDSTTHQKLTVKDAKRTMADITITYLNYGVFGTDLSRTKILPVMAESAPSKILQATMDSSSSARQLAIRFLQSRRQPTFDLSKIITETLKSSHSEDETSFKFYKYANKYWLEHLSCDNADVGGIRRK
;
A
#
# COMPACT_ATOMS: atom_id res chain seq x y z
N MET A 1 -18.91 12.27 36.27
CA MET A 1 -18.56 11.91 34.87
C MET A 1 -19.64 11.09 34.13
N SER A 2 -20.59 10.40 34.79
CA SER A 2 -21.66 9.66 34.05
C SER A 2 -22.83 10.52 33.55
N ALA A 3 -23.11 11.68 34.15
CA ALA A 3 -24.21 12.57 33.71
C ALA A 3 -23.90 13.36 32.42
N ALA A 4 -22.61 13.57 32.08
CA ALA A 4 -22.20 14.26 30.85
C ALA A 4 -22.26 13.34 29.61
N LEU A 5 -22.06 12.04 29.80
CA LEU A 5 -22.17 11.03 28.73
C LEU A 5 -23.62 10.81 28.28
N GLY A 6 -24.61 10.94 29.18
CA GLY A 6 -26.03 10.83 28.84
C GLY A 6 -26.54 11.95 27.93
N LYS A 7 -26.11 13.21 28.15
CA LYS A 7 -26.50 14.36 27.32
C LYS A 7 -25.78 14.43 25.97
N ALA A 8 -24.58 13.84 25.87
CA ALA A 8 -23.85 13.80 24.60
C ALA A 8 -24.59 12.97 23.53
N SER A 9 -25.32 11.91 23.93
CA SER A 9 -26.02 11.02 23.00
C SER A 9 -27.21 11.65 22.23
N LEU A 10 -27.68 12.83 22.64
CA LEU A 10 -28.79 13.58 22.00
C LEU A 10 -28.33 14.64 20.99
N LEU A 11 -27.02 14.91 20.90
CA LEU A 11 -26.46 15.93 20.02
C LEU A 11 -26.13 15.35 18.64
N LYS A 12 -26.38 16.15 17.59
CA LYS A 12 -25.98 15.82 16.21
C LYS A 12 -24.47 15.45 16.19
N PRO A 13 -24.06 14.42 15.43
CA PRO A 13 -22.66 13.95 15.38
C PRO A 13 -21.63 15.08 15.12
N GLU A 14 -21.97 16.05 14.28
CA GLU A 14 -21.12 17.20 13.97
C GLU A 14 -20.85 18.12 15.19
N ILE A 15 -21.86 18.31 16.05
CA ILE A 15 -21.74 19.10 17.28
C ILE A 15 -20.85 18.36 18.28
N ARG A 16 -20.97 17.03 18.35
CA ARG A 16 -20.09 16.20 19.19
C ARG A 16 -18.65 16.24 18.71
N LEU A 17 -18.41 16.25 17.40
CA LEU A 17 -17.05 16.42 16.85
C LEU A 17 -16.47 17.79 17.21
N ALA A 18 -17.27 18.86 17.07
CA ALA A 18 -16.85 20.21 17.49
C ALA A 18 -16.50 20.27 18.98
N GLN A 19 -17.32 19.64 19.82
CA GLN A 19 -17.08 19.54 21.26
C GLN A 19 -15.77 18.79 21.55
N ALA A 20 -15.53 17.64 20.91
CA ALA A 20 -14.31 16.86 21.10
C ALA A 20 -13.04 17.67 20.74
N VAL A 21 -13.06 18.43 19.64
CA VAL A 21 -11.94 19.32 19.25
C VAL A 21 -11.74 20.43 20.29
N SER A 22 -12.82 20.99 20.82
CA SER A 22 -12.75 22.03 21.87
C SER A 22 -12.20 21.49 23.19
N GLU A 23 -12.57 20.27 23.58
CA GLU A 23 -12.07 19.60 24.78
C GLU A 23 -10.57 19.31 24.69
N PHE A 24 -10.08 18.95 23.50
CA PHE A 24 -8.65 18.83 23.24
C PHE A 24 -7.93 20.18 23.40
N GLU A 25 -8.43 21.24 22.75
CA GLU A 25 -7.83 22.59 22.87
C GLU A 25 -7.77 23.05 24.33
N ALA A 26 -8.81 22.78 25.12
CA ALA A 26 -8.84 23.13 26.54
C ALA A 26 -7.71 22.44 27.34
N GLY A 27 -7.34 21.22 26.97
CA GLY A 27 -6.30 20.41 27.62
C GLY A 27 -4.85 20.78 27.28
N LEU A 28 -4.62 21.71 26.35
CA LEU A 28 -3.28 22.16 25.93
C LEU A 28 -2.69 23.23 26.87
N SER A 29 -1.35 23.28 26.98
CA SER A 29 -0.62 24.37 27.64
C SER A 29 -0.75 25.70 26.88
N THR A 30 -0.38 26.82 27.49
CA THR A 30 -0.50 28.15 26.85
C THR A 30 0.29 28.26 25.54
N GLU A 31 1.52 27.72 25.51
CA GLU A 31 2.36 27.68 24.31
C GLU A 31 1.77 26.76 23.24
N GLN A 32 1.30 25.57 23.63
CA GLN A 32 0.66 24.61 22.73
C GLN A 32 -0.65 25.14 22.13
N LYS A 33 -1.43 25.91 22.90
CA LYS A 33 -2.63 26.62 22.41
C LYS A 33 -2.28 27.64 21.33
N ALA A 34 -1.17 28.37 21.48
CA ALA A 34 -0.71 29.30 20.47
C ALA A 34 -0.34 28.56 19.18
N THR A 35 0.45 27.49 19.26
CA THR A 35 0.80 26.65 18.09
C THR A 35 -0.44 26.07 17.40
N PHE A 36 -1.39 25.52 18.16
CA PHE A 36 -2.63 24.97 17.62
C PHE A 36 -3.45 26.02 16.87
N ARG A 37 -3.60 27.21 17.45
CA ARG A 37 -4.36 28.32 16.84
C ARG A 37 -3.70 28.83 15.57
N THR A 38 -2.37 28.89 15.52
CA THR A 38 -1.60 29.24 14.31
C THR A 38 -1.78 28.19 13.21
N LEU A 39 -1.65 26.90 13.53
CA LEU A 39 -1.87 25.84 12.54
C LEU A 39 -3.32 25.83 12.02
N LYS A 40 -4.28 26.08 12.91
CA LYS A 40 -5.70 26.15 12.58
C LYS A 40 -6.02 27.37 11.72
N SER A 41 -5.38 28.53 11.94
CA SER A 41 -5.57 29.71 11.08
C SER A 41 -4.94 29.52 9.70
N GLN A 42 -3.74 28.94 9.62
CA GLN A 42 -3.07 28.62 8.35
C GLN A 42 -3.90 27.65 7.49
N SER A 43 -4.47 26.61 8.10
CA SER A 43 -5.32 25.63 7.40
C SER A 43 -6.65 26.22 6.92
N ARG A 44 -7.11 27.33 7.52
CA ARG A 44 -8.31 28.06 7.07
C ARG A 44 -8.02 28.98 5.89
N SER A 45 -6.82 29.56 5.82
CA SER A 45 -6.43 30.42 4.69
C SER A 45 -6.04 29.64 3.44
N SER A 46 -5.52 28.42 3.60
CA SER A 46 -5.28 27.48 2.51
C SER A 46 -5.75 26.10 2.93
N THR A 47 -6.76 25.56 2.26
CA THR A 47 -7.21 24.20 2.52
C THR A 47 -6.08 23.20 2.28
N PRO A 48 -5.89 22.23 3.18
CA PRO A 48 -4.84 21.22 3.00
C PRO A 48 -5.05 20.43 1.71
N ASP A 49 -4.01 20.35 0.89
CA ASP A 49 -3.97 19.58 -0.35
C ASP A 49 -3.09 18.32 -0.20
N PRO A 50 -3.04 17.40 -1.18
CA PRO A 50 -2.17 16.22 -1.09
C PRO A 50 -0.68 16.54 -0.90
N SER A 51 -0.20 17.70 -1.38
CA SER A 51 1.20 18.13 -1.19
C SER A 51 1.49 18.50 0.27
N ASP A 52 0.50 18.98 1.02
CA ASP A 52 0.63 19.24 2.46
C ASP A 52 0.82 17.94 3.26
N VAL A 53 0.19 16.85 2.84
CA VAL A 53 0.42 15.54 3.46
C VAL A 53 1.85 15.10 3.23
N MET A 54 2.34 15.18 1.99
CA MET A 54 3.71 14.79 1.65
C MET A 54 4.73 15.67 2.38
N ARG A 55 4.52 16.99 2.40
CA ARG A 55 5.36 17.93 3.14
C ARG A 55 5.38 17.61 4.63
N LEU A 56 4.22 17.32 5.23
CA LEU A 56 4.16 16.98 6.65
C LEU A 56 4.90 15.67 6.94
N THR A 57 4.73 14.64 6.10
CA THR A 57 5.47 13.37 6.22
C THR A 57 6.97 13.61 6.10
N ALA A 58 7.41 14.44 5.16
CA ALA A 58 8.82 14.75 4.94
C ALA A 58 9.43 15.65 6.05
N GLU A 59 8.71 16.65 6.56
CA GLU A 59 9.13 17.50 7.70
C GLU A 59 9.36 16.63 8.95
N MET A 60 8.42 15.71 9.14
CA MET A 60 8.48 14.69 10.17
C MET A 60 9.71 13.80 10.00
N ASP A 61 9.96 13.25 8.80
CA ASP A 61 11.15 12.42 8.54
C ASP A 61 12.45 13.17 8.86
N ARG A 62 12.58 14.43 8.44
CA ARG A 62 13.75 15.28 8.73
C ARG A 62 13.98 15.50 10.24
N SER A 63 12.91 15.65 11.03
CA SER A 63 12.99 15.93 12.47
C SER A 63 13.41 14.73 13.35
N ILE A 64 13.18 13.49 12.89
CA ILE A 64 13.53 12.26 13.63
C ILE A 64 14.74 11.55 13.05
N SER A 65 15.06 11.73 11.77
CA SER A 65 16.31 11.20 11.18
C SER A 65 17.57 11.69 11.91
N THR A 66 17.50 12.80 12.65
CA THR A 66 18.57 13.30 13.52
C THR A 66 18.63 12.63 14.90
N LYS A 67 17.66 11.79 15.27
CA LYS A 67 17.50 11.17 16.60
C LYS A 67 17.41 9.64 16.59
N TYR A 68 16.85 9.02 15.56
CA TYR A 68 16.70 7.56 15.44
C TYR A 68 16.86 7.17 13.97
N GLY A 69 17.84 6.32 13.67
CA GLY A 69 18.26 5.97 12.32
C GLY A 69 17.19 5.29 11.44
N SER A 70 17.34 5.51 10.14
CA SER A 70 16.93 4.79 8.92
C SER A 70 15.51 4.21 8.71
N ARG A 71 14.72 3.80 9.72
CA ARG A 71 13.35 3.31 9.44
C ARG A 71 12.34 4.44 9.38
N CYS A 72 11.94 4.79 8.16
CA CYS A 72 10.79 5.65 7.91
C CYS A 72 9.50 4.92 8.33
N PHE A 73 9.15 5.03 9.62
CA PHE A 73 7.85 4.58 10.15
C PHE A 73 6.67 5.40 9.59
N ARG A 74 6.94 6.47 8.83
CA ARG A 74 6.02 7.56 8.57
C ARG A 74 5.25 7.55 7.25
N PRO A 75 5.72 6.92 6.15
CA PRO A 75 4.86 6.56 5.01
C PRO A 75 3.64 5.75 5.44
N ARG A 76 3.73 5.05 6.59
CA ARG A 76 2.64 4.32 7.23
C ARG A 76 1.55 5.24 7.82
N PHE A 77 1.84 6.53 8.05
CA PHE A 77 0.86 7.55 8.44
C PHE A 77 0.23 8.26 7.26
N THR A 78 0.80 8.16 6.05
CA THR A 78 0.33 8.91 4.87
C THR A 78 -1.13 8.61 4.58
N ASN A 79 -1.58 7.35 4.73
CA ASN A 79 -2.99 6.98 4.54
C ASN A 79 -3.93 7.66 5.55
N PHE A 80 -3.52 7.71 6.81
CA PHE A 80 -4.30 8.38 7.86
C PHE A 80 -4.35 9.90 7.62
N LEU A 81 -3.20 10.51 7.32
CA LEU A 81 -3.11 11.92 6.99
C LEU A 81 -3.93 12.29 5.75
N GLN A 82 -3.93 11.44 4.72
CA GLN A 82 -4.77 11.62 3.54
C GLN A 82 -6.26 11.51 3.87
N ALA A 83 -6.67 10.60 4.76
CA ALA A 83 -8.07 10.53 5.17
C ALA A 83 -8.50 11.81 5.91
N VAL A 84 -7.66 12.33 6.81
CA VAL A 84 -7.92 13.60 7.49
C VAL A 84 -7.95 14.76 6.48
N GLN A 85 -7.00 14.84 5.55
CA GLN A 85 -6.95 15.85 4.50
C GLN A 85 -8.21 15.82 3.62
N ARG A 86 -8.64 14.64 3.17
CA ARG A 86 -9.87 14.47 2.37
C ARG A 86 -11.11 14.89 3.15
N PHE A 87 -11.14 14.67 4.46
CA PHE A 87 -12.23 15.18 5.32
C PHE A 87 -12.22 16.71 5.44
N VAL A 88 -11.05 17.36 5.44
CA VAL A 88 -10.98 18.83 5.37
C VAL A 88 -11.54 19.36 4.06
N VAL A 89 -11.21 18.72 2.93
CA VAL A 89 -11.78 19.08 1.62
C VAL A 89 -13.30 18.96 1.62
N VAL A 90 -13.85 17.89 2.20
CA VAL A 90 -15.31 17.75 2.37
C VAL A 90 -15.88 18.93 3.15
N GLY A 91 -15.24 19.32 4.26
CA GLY A 91 -15.68 20.45 5.09
C GLY A 91 -15.62 21.81 4.39
N ASP A 92 -14.74 21.98 3.40
CA ASP A 92 -14.64 23.20 2.57
C ASP A 92 -15.75 23.28 1.51
N VAL A 93 -16.14 22.14 0.95
CA VAL A 93 -17.13 22.03 -0.15
C VAL A 93 -18.57 22.19 0.35
N MET A 94 -18.84 21.82 1.61
CA MET A 94 -20.17 21.46 2.07
C MET A 94 -20.91 22.49 2.95
N VAL A 95 -20.76 23.78 2.65
CA VAL A 95 -21.64 24.86 3.19
C VAL A 95 -21.29 25.28 4.63
N GLY A 96 -20.62 26.43 4.74
CA GLY A 96 -20.53 27.22 5.98
C GLY A 96 -19.19 27.13 6.72
N GLY A 97 -18.68 28.27 7.19
CA GLY A 97 -17.37 28.37 7.84
C GLY A 97 -17.19 27.50 9.10
N SER A 98 -18.27 26.96 9.69
CA SER A 98 -18.24 26.14 10.91
C SER A 98 -17.78 24.70 10.69
N GLN A 99 -18.12 24.03 9.58
CA GLN A 99 -17.67 22.65 9.32
C GLN A 99 -16.20 22.62 8.85
N ASN A 100 -15.80 23.59 8.00
CA ASN A 100 -14.40 23.81 7.66
C ASN A 100 -13.55 24.11 8.91
N LEU A 101 -14.09 24.91 9.85
CA LEU A 101 -13.46 25.19 11.15
C LEU A 101 -13.19 23.93 11.99
N ILE A 102 -14.12 22.97 11.99
CA ILE A 102 -14.00 21.71 12.73
C ILE A 102 -12.97 20.83 12.05
N ALA A 103 -13.05 20.66 10.73
CA ALA A 103 -12.13 19.80 9.98
C ALA A 103 -10.68 20.33 10.01
N CYS A 104 -10.47 21.65 9.85
CA CYS A 104 -9.17 22.29 10.08
C CYS A 104 -8.64 22.10 11.51
N GLY A 105 -9.55 22.07 12.49
CA GLY A 105 -9.24 21.74 13.88
C GLY A 105 -8.73 20.31 14.04
N VAL A 106 -9.39 19.33 13.41
CA VAL A 106 -8.94 17.92 13.38
C VAL A 106 -7.56 17.80 12.72
N TRP A 107 -7.34 18.45 11.57
CA TRP A 107 -6.03 18.45 10.89
C TRP A 107 -4.90 19.02 11.77
N SER A 108 -5.13 20.17 12.39
CA SER A 108 -4.14 20.82 13.26
C SER A 108 -3.83 20.00 14.51
N LEU A 109 -4.84 19.33 15.07
CA LEU A 109 -4.74 18.45 16.22
C LEU A 109 -3.95 17.18 15.89
N VAL A 110 -4.26 16.57 14.74
CA VAL A 110 -3.55 15.40 14.21
C VAL A 110 -2.08 15.76 13.94
N ARG A 111 -1.81 16.91 13.30
CA ARG A 111 -0.45 17.41 13.07
C ARG A 111 0.37 17.55 14.36
N MET A 112 -0.23 18.04 15.44
CA MET A 112 0.46 18.13 16.74
C MET A 112 0.60 16.78 17.46
N SER A 113 -0.33 15.85 17.28
CA SER A 113 -0.38 14.58 18.01
C SER A 113 0.44 13.46 17.34
N LEU A 114 0.65 13.53 16.02
CA LEU A 114 1.35 12.52 15.21
C LEU A 114 2.87 12.43 15.45
N LEU A 115 3.44 13.32 16.27
CA LEU A 115 4.84 13.23 16.67
C LEU A 115 5.11 12.05 17.62
N LEU A 116 4.11 11.26 18.04
CA LEU A 116 4.20 10.47 19.27
C LEU A 116 3.76 8.99 19.22
N SER A 117 3.35 8.35 18.12
CA SER A 117 2.85 6.95 18.25
C SER A 117 2.82 6.06 17.00
N SER A 118 3.22 4.79 17.19
CA SER A 118 3.07 3.64 16.27
C SER A 118 1.62 3.17 16.06
N MET A 119 0.65 3.65 16.84
CA MET A 119 -0.73 3.14 16.81
C MET A 119 -1.60 3.62 15.64
N PHE A 120 -1.28 4.77 15.05
CA PHE A 120 -2.03 5.26 13.88
C PHE A 120 -1.84 4.36 12.64
N MET A 121 -0.90 3.41 12.67
CA MET A 121 -0.71 2.41 11.61
C MET A 121 -1.97 1.55 11.41
N ALA A 122 -2.60 1.08 12.50
CA ALA A 122 -3.79 0.25 12.38
C ALA A 122 -5.00 1.03 11.84
N ILE A 123 -5.10 2.29 12.26
CA ILE A 123 -6.22 3.18 12.00
C ILE A 123 -6.17 3.76 10.59
N GLY A 124 -4.97 4.07 10.09
CA GLY A 124 -4.74 4.53 8.72
C GLY A 124 -5.16 3.51 7.66
N ARG A 125 -5.12 2.20 7.96
CA ARG A 125 -5.57 1.15 7.03
C ARG A 125 -7.06 1.25 6.76
N ALA A 126 -7.86 1.34 7.81
CA ALA A 126 -9.30 1.40 7.73
C ALA A 126 -9.82 2.80 7.32
N ALA A 127 -8.97 3.83 7.41
CA ALA A 127 -9.40 5.21 7.23
C ALA A 127 -10.15 5.46 5.91
N PRO A 128 -11.28 6.20 5.94
CA PRO A 128 -12.11 6.49 4.79
C PRO A 128 -11.36 7.43 3.83
N ARG A 129 -10.85 6.86 2.73
CA ARG A 129 -10.00 7.54 1.74
C ARG A 129 -10.69 7.67 0.38
N TYR A 130 -12.00 7.81 0.31
CA TYR A 130 -12.67 7.79 -0.98
C TYR A 130 -12.48 9.12 -1.72
N GLN A 131 -12.06 9.05 -2.98
CA GLN A 131 -11.80 10.26 -3.77
C GLN A 131 -13.11 10.98 -4.14
N THR A 132 -14.20 10.23 -4.25
CA THR A 132 -15.57 10.69 -4.44
C THR A 132 -16.24 11.15 -3.14
N MET A 133 -15.55 11.14 -2.00
CA MET A 133 -16.16 11.44 -0.69
C MET A 133 -16.78 12.84 -0.65
N ALA A 134 -16.10 13.85 -1.18
CA ALA A 134 -16.64 15.22 -1.27
C ALA A 134 -17.94 15.31 -2.08
N LEU A 135 -18.11 14.43 -3.09
CA LEU A 135 -19.30 14.41 -3.94
C LEU A 135 -20.46 13.64 -3.30
N LEU A 136 -20.17 12.56 -2.56
CA LEU A 136 -21.19 11.68 -1.98
C LEU A 136 -21.58 12.08 -0.55
N TYR A 137 -20.70 12.75 0.19
CA TYR A 137 -20.96 13.24 1.56
C TYR A 137 -22.27 14.04 1.71
N PRO A 138 -22.59 15.04 0.86
CA PRO A 138 -23.90 15.72 0.86
C PRO A 138 -25.11 14.81 0.74
N ARG A 139 -24.95 13.68 0.04
CA ARG A 139 -26.06 12.87 -0.45
C ARG A 139 -26.56 11.86 0.59
N SER A 140 -25.74 11.52 1.60
CA SER A 140 -26.13 10.58 2.66
C SER A 140 -25.89 11.14 4.06
N LYS A 141 -26.99 11.36 4.79
CA LYS A 141 -26.94 11.69 6.23
C LYS A 141 -26.28 10.58 7.06
N LYS A 142 -26.37 9.34 6.60
CA LYS A 142 -25.77 8.18 7.25
C LYS A 142 -24.25 8.20 7.11
N LEU A 143 -23.74 8.52 5.91
CA LEU A 143 -22.32 8.73 5.66
C LEU A 143 -21.75 9.90 6.50
N GLN A 144 -22.48 11.02 6.59
CA GLN A 144 -22.10 12.16 7.45
C GLN A 144 -21.96 11.74 8.92
N SER A 145 -22.94 10.97 9.42
CA SER A 145 -22.90 10.45 10.78
C SER A 145 -21.72 9.51 11.01
N HIS A 146 -21.48 8.54 10.12
CA HIS A 146 -20.40 7.57 10.27
C HIS A 146 -19.02 8.24 10.28
N LEU A 147 -18.80 9.21 9.38
CA LEU A 147 -17.54 9.96 9.31
C LEU A 147 -17.32 10.85 10.54
N ALA A 148 -18.36 11.52 11.02
CA ALA A 148 -18.26 12.31 12.25
C ALA A 148 -17.89 11.43 13.46
N GLU A 149 -18.49 10.24 13.61
CA GLU A 149 -18.14 9.28 14.67
C GLU A 149 -16.69 8.79 14.55
N TYR A 150 -16.26 8.47 13.34
CA TYR A 150 -14.88 8.09 13.06
C TYR A 150 -13.90 9.18 13.52
N PHE A 151 -14.12 10.44 13.12
CA PHE A 151 -13.23 11.53 13.51
C PHE A 151 -13.33 11.92 15.00
N ILE A 152 -14.46 11.68 15.67
CA ILE A 152 -14.55 11.81 17.14
C ILE A 152 -13.60 10.82 17.82
N LEU A 153 -13.57 9.57 17.36
CA LEU A 153 -12.65 8.56 17.90
C LEU A 153 -11.20 8.90 17.61
N VAL A 154 -10.91 9.46 16.43
CA VAL A 154 -9.57 9.99 16.09
C VAL A 154 -9.14 11.09 17.06
N VAL A 155 -10.03 12.06 17.34
CA VAL A 155 -9.73 13.15 18.29
C VAL A 155 -9.50 12.61 19.70
N LYS A 156 -10.32 11.65 20.16
CA LYS A 156 -10.14 10.99 21.46
C LYS A 156 -8.81 10.25 21.55
N LEU A 157 -8.42 9.54 20.50
CA LEU A 157 -7.14 8.86 20.44
C LEU A 157 -5.97 9.86 20.50
N CYS A 158 -6.03 10.92 19.70
CA CYS A 158 -5.02 11.97 19.73
C CYS A 158 -4.91 12.60 21.12
N HIS A 159 -6.03 12.85 21.80
CA HIS A 159 -6.06 13.34 23.18
C HIS A 159 -5.42 12.37 24.18
N TYR A 160 -5.71 11.07 24.06
CA TYR A 160 -5.08 10.02 24.86
C TYR A 160 -3.56 9.99 24.64
N LEU A 161 -3.13 9.94 23.38
CA LEU A 161 -1.71 9.90 23.01
C LEU A 161 -0.96 11.16 23.43
N PHE A 162 -1.57 12.33 23.29
CA PHE A 162 -0.98 13.61 23.67
C PHE A 162 -0.80 13.73 25.19
N ARG A 163 -1.78 13.29 26.00
CA ARG A 163 -1.65 13.27 27.46
C ARG A 163 -0.64 12.25 27.97
N TYR A 164 -0.51 11.11 27.29
CA TYR A 164 0.44 10.08 27.67
C TYR A 164 1.87 10.42 27.25
N GLY A 165 2.06 11.04 26.08
CA GLY A 165 3.37 11.47 25.58
C GLY A 165 4.05 12.54 26.45
N GLN A 166 3.30 13.27 27.28
CA GLN A 166 3.85 14.21 28.26
C GLN A 166 4.42 13.54 29.52
N LYS A 167 4.13 12.24 29.77
CA LYS A 167 4.69 11.49 30.89
C LYS A 167 5.94 10.76 30.40
N SER A 168 7.11 11.29 30.76
CA SER A 168 8.41 10.84 30.27
C SER A 168 8.70 9.36 30.54
N SER A 169 8.78 8.57 29.48
CA SER A 169 9.79 7.54 29.21
C SER A 169 9.28 6.69 28.04
N ILE A 170 9.95 6.78 26.90
CA ILE A 170 9.68 6.00 25.67
C ILE A 170 9.60 4.48 25.96
N ARG A 171 10.20 4.02 27.07
CA ARG A 171 10.17 2.65 27.57
C ARG A 171 8.82 2.17 28.14
N GLN A 172 7.90 3.07 28.51
CA GLN A 172 6.53 2.73 28.93
C GLN A 172 5.54 2.66 27.75
N PHE A 173 5.95 3.14 26.58
CA PHE A 173 5.08 3.22 25.40
C PHE A 173 4.86 1.86 24.74
N THR A 174 5.83 0.95 24.84
CA THR A 174 5.75 -0.40 24.26
C THR A 174 4.99 -1.38 25.16
N SER A 175 4.98 -1.17 26.48
CA SER A 175 4.22 -2.00 27.42
C SER A 175 2.74 -1.62 27.51
N SER A 176 2.35 -0.41 27.10
CA SER A 176 0.95 0.04 27.07
C SER A 176 0.19 -0.32 25.79
N LEU A 177 0.86 -0.85 24.76
CA LEU A 177 0.21 -1.35 23.52
C LEU A 177 -0.73 -2.55 23.77
N ASN A 178 -0.77 -3.07 25.00
CA ASN A 178 -1.71 -4.10 25.43
C ASN A 178 -2.93 -3.54 26.20
N ASP A 179 -3.09 -2.21 26.29
CA ASP A 179 -4.21 -1.56 26.98
C ASP A 179 -5.54 -1.92 26.30
N THR A 180 -6.45 -2.48 27.09
CA THR A 180 -7.79 -2.87 26.66
C THR A 180 -8.55 -1.69 26.05
N LEU A 181 -8.33 -0.46 26.53
CA LEU A 181 -8.93 0.76 25.98
C LEU A 181 -8.49 1.04 24.54
N LEU A 182 -7.21 0.83 24.24
CA LEU A 182 -6.66 1.07 22.92
C LEU A 182 -7.17 0.04 21.90
N LYS A 183 -7.30 -1.23 22.31
CA LYS A 183 -7.91 -2.27 21.48
C LYS A 183 -9.37 -1.96 21.19
N THR A 184 -10.14 -1.51 22.17
CA THR A 184 -11.54 -1.10 21.97
C THR A 184 -11.67 0.09 21.01
N LEU A 185 -10.82 1.11 21.15
CA LEU A 185 -10.81 2.25 20.22
C LEU A 185 -10.48 1.82 18.79
N GLN A 186 -9.54 0.88 18.63
CA GLN A 186 -9.18 0.34 17.32
C GLN A 186 -10.36 -0.43 16.69
N THR A 187 -11.01 -1.33 17.44
CA THR A 187 -12.17 -2.07 16.93
C THR A 187 -13.33 -1.16 16.56
N ASP A 188 -13.57 -0.11 17.35
CA ASP A 188 -14.62 0.87 17.04
C ASP A 188 -14.28 1.71 15.80
N LEU A 189 -13.02 2.10 15.62
CA LEU A 189 -12.54 2.79 14.42
C LEU A 189 -12.69 1.92 13.17
N ASP A 190 -12.30 0.65 13.24
CA ASP A 190 -12.43 -0.32 12.14
C ASP A 190 -13.91 -0.53 11.77
N LYS A 191 -14.79 -0.62 12.77
CA LYS A 191 -16.24 -0.71 12.56
C LYS A 191 -16.78 0.50 11.79
N TRP A 192 -16.52 1.73 12.25
CA TRP A 192 -17.04 2.93 11.59
C TRP A 192 -16.43 3.16 10.20
N ALA A 193 -15.16 2.79 10.01
CA ALA A 193 -14.51 2.78 8.71
C ALA A 193 -15.21 1.83 7.72
N ASN A 194 -15.49 0.59 8.14
CA ASN A 194 -16.18 -0.40 7.32
C ASN A 194 -17.63 0.02 7.03
N SER A 195 -18.37 0.51 8.04
CA SER A 195 -19.72 1.04 7.83
C SER A 195 -19.76 2.28 6.91
N SER A 196 -18.69 3.09 6.89
CA SER A 196 -18.56 4.19 5.93
C SER A 196 -18.29 3.68 4.51
N ARG A 197 -17.47 2.61 4.38
CA ARG A 197 -17.18 1.93 3.11
C ARG A 197 -18.43 1.33 2.49
N GLU A 198 -19.18 0.56 3.27
CA GLU A 198 -20.40 -0.12 2.82
C GLU A 198 -21.44 0.88 2.32
N GLU A 199 -21.71 1.93 3.08
CA GLU A 199 -22.65 2.98 2.69
C GLU A 199 -22.23 3.63 1.37
N MET A 200 -20.93 3.86 1.18
CA MET A 200 -20.41 4.46 -0.04
C MET A 200 -20.52 3.51 -1.24
N ASN A 201 -20.16 2.24 -1.07
CA ASN A 201 -20.32 1.20 -2.09
C ASN A 201 -21.80 1.01 -2.48
N LEU A 202 -22.73 1.12 -1.53
CA LEU A 202 -24.16 1.05 -1.79
C LEU A 202 -24.64 2.23 -2.64
N ILE A 203 -24.16 3.45 -2.34
CA ILE A 203 -24.48 4.65 -3.12
C ILE A 203 -23.91 4.50 -4.54
N GLU A 204 -22.66 4.06 -4.69
CA GLU A 204 -22.03 3.86 -6.00
C GLU A 204 -22.69 2.72 -6.80
N ALA A 205 -23.12 1.63 -6.14
CA ALA A 205 -23.80 0.50 -6.78
C ALA A 205 -25.24 0.82 -7.22
N GLN A 206 -25.94 1.68 -6.47
CA GLN A 206 -27.27 2.19 -6.85
C GLN A 206 -27.19 3.16 -8.04
N GLU A 207 -26.02 3.75 -8.31
CA GLU A 207 -25.76 4.67 -9.43
C GLU A 207 -25.41 3.93 -10.75
N SER A 208 -26.36 3.15 -11.27
CA SER A 208 -26.35 2.76 -12.70
C SER A 208 -26.37 4.03 -13.59
N SER A 209 -25.73 4.00 -14.75
CA SER A 209 -25.48 5.18 -15.62
C SER A 209 -26.68 6.09 -15.88
N LYS A 210 -27.90 5.54 -15.92
CA LYS A 210 -29.15 6.28 -16.13
C LYS A 210 -29.60 7.10 -14.91
N PHE A 211 -29.24 6.69 -13.69
CA PHE A 211 -29.59 7.39 -12.45
C PHE A 211 -28.68 8.60 -12.20
N ARG A 212 -27.40 8.51 -12.62
CA ARG A 212 -26.45 9.64 -12.58
C ARG A 212 -26.99 10.89 -13.28
N ALA A 213 -27.56 10.74 -14.49
CA ALA A 213 -28.13 11.86 -15.23
C ALA A 213 -29.42 12.43 -14.61
N PHE A 214 -30.28 11.56 -14.05
CA PHE A 214 -31.56 11.95 -13.47
C PHE A 214 -31.41 12.65 -12.10
N THR A 215 -30.51 12.16 -11.24
CA THR A 215 -30.20 12.77 -9.94
C THR A 215 -29.39 14.06 -10.09
N MET A 216 -28.60 14.20 -11.18
CA MET A 216 -27.84 15.41 -11.50
C MET A 216 -28.70 16.65 -11.69
N ASP A 217 -29.94 16.50 -12.19
CA ASP A 217 -30.83 17.65 -12.40
C ASP A 217 -31.54 18.08 -11.10
N MET A 218 -31.67 17.17 -10.13
CA MET A 218 -32.42 17.37 -8.88
C MET A 218 -31.60 18.02 -7.75
N PHE A 219 -30.26 17.88 -7.75
CA PHE A 219 -29.37 18.43 -6.72
C PHE A 219 -28.41 19.50 -7.27
N LYS A 220 -28.96 20.57 -7.85
CA LYS A 220 -28.21 21.78 -8.28
C LYS A 220 -27.70 22.59 -7.07
N SER A 221 -26.87 21.98 -6.23
CA SER A 221 -26.16 22.63 -5.14
C SER A 221 -24.79 23.14 -5.63
N GLY A 222 -24.64 24.47 -5.78
CA GLY A 222 -23.36 25.19 -5.83
C GLY A 222 -22.47 25.07 -7.09
N ALA A 223 -21.99 26.21 -7.60
CA ALA A 223 -21.00 26.27 -8.70
C ALA A 223 -19.66 25.58 -8.34
N LEU A 224 -19.28 25.54 -7.06
CA LEU A 224 -18.07 24.89 -6.57
C LEU A 224 -18.11 23.36 -6.75
N GLN A 225 -19.26 22.73 -6.49
CA GLN A 225 -19.44 21.29 -6.65
C GLN A 225 -19.31 20.88 -8.11
N ARG A 226 -19.90 21.65 -9.06
CA ARG A 226 -19.73 21.41 -10.50
C ARG A 226 -18.27 21.51 -10.96
N ARG A 227 -17.52 22.48 -10.44
CA ARG A 227 -16.09 22.63 -10.74
C ARG A 227 -15.29 21.42 -10.26
N GLN A 228 -15.57 20.93 -9.07
CA GLN A 228 -14.89 19.74 -8.53
C GLN A 228 -15.27 18.46 -9.27
N GLU A 229 -16.54 18.27 -9.61
CA GLU A 229 -16.99 17.13 -10.43
C GLU A 229 -16.29 17.12 -11.80
N THR A 230 -16.24 18.28 -12.45
CA THR A 230 -15.58 18.45 -13.75
C THR A 230 -14.09 18.14 -13.64
N LYS A 231 -13.42 18.71 -12.63
CA LYS A 231 -12.01 18.43 -12.34
C LYS A 231 -11.77 16.93 -12.13
N MET A 232 -12.59 16.27 -11.31
CA MET A 232 -12.47 14.83 -11.07
C MET A 232 -12.64 13.98 -12.33
N ARG A 233 -13.60 14.31 -13.19
CA ARG A 233 -13.80 13.62 -14.49
C ARG A 233 -12.57 13.75 -15.40
N ILE A 234 -12.00 14.95 -15.52
CA ILE A 234 -10.80 15.20 -16.33
C ILE A 234 -9.60 14.44 -15.78
N LEU A 235 -9.42 14.46 -14.45
CA LEU A 235 -8.35 13.70 -13.82
C LEU A 235 -8.53 12.19 -14.07
N ASP A 236 -9.75 11.67 -13.95
CA ASP A 236 -10.05 10.23 -14.13
C ASP A 236 -9.96 9.79 -15.60
N PHE A 237 -10.16 10.73 -16.54
CA PHE A 237 -9.84 10.54 -17.95
C PHE A 237 -8.33 10.35 -18.16
N CYS A 238 -7.49 11.04 -17.39
CA CYS A 238 -6.04 10.90 -17.48
C CYS A 238 -5.53 9.56 -16.94
N SER A 239 -5.91 9.22 -15.71
CA SER A 239 -5.56 7.94 -15.10
C SER A 239 -6.39 7.68 -13.86
N LYS A 240 -6.69 6.42 -13.57
CA LYS A 240 -7.28 5.96 -12.30
C LYS A 240 -6.27 5.19 -11.43
N TYR A 241 -5.02 5.09 -11.90
CA TYR A 241 -3.98 4.31 -11.25
C TYR A 241 -3.48 4.99 -9.97
N ASP A 242 -3.36 4.22 -8.89
CA ASP A 242 -2.84 4.70 -7.61
C ASP A 242 -1.30 4.64 -7.59
N HIS A 243 -0.67 5.72 -8.04
CA HIS A 243 0.78 5.89 -8.04
C HIS A 243 1.40 6.04 -6.65
N GLU A 244 0.62 6.46 -5.64
CA GLU A 244 1.15 6.75 -4.30
C GLU A 244 1.51 5.47 -3.53
N THR A 245 0.76 4.39 -3.77
CA THR A 245 0.97 3.10 -3.08
C THR A 245 2.38 2.56 -3.34
N ALA A 246 2.88 2.66 -4.57
CA ALA A 246 4.24 2.24 -4.92
C ALA A 246 5.30 3.06 -4.16
N TRP A 247 5.16 4.39 -4.17
CA TRP A 247 6.07 5.29 -3.44
C TRP A 247 6.06 5.00 -1.93
N LYS A 248 4.87 4.84 -1.32
CA LYS A 248 4.72 4.49 0.11
C LYS A 248 5.43 3.19 0.45
N GLN A 249 5.27 2.17 -0.38
CA GLN A 249 5.91 0.86 -0.20
C GLN A 249 7.43 0.98 -0.21
N ILE A 250 7.98 1.72 -1.17
CA ILE A 250 9.43 1.94 -1.28
C ILE A 250 9.97 2.76 -0.12
N ARG A 251 9.27 3.82 0.31
CA ARG A 251 9.71 4.63 1.46
C ARG A 251 9.76 3.85 2.77
N LYS A 252 8.97 2.79 2.93
CA LYS A 252 9.05 1.91 4.11
C LYS A 252 10.33 1.09 4.15
N LEU A 253 10.97 0.86 3.02
CA LEU A 253 12.18 0.04 2.92
C LEU A 253 13.42 0.74 3.49
N GLY A 254 13.46 2.08 3.47
CA GLY A 254 14.55 2.82 4.08
C GLY A 254 14.62 4.29 3.67
N TYR A 255 15.73 4.91 4.08
CA TYR A 255 16.11 6.29 3.81
C TYR A 255 17.46 6.32 3.07
N SER A 256 17.65 7.32 2.20
CA SER A 256 18.95 7.57 1.57
C SER A 256 19.29 9.05 1.63
N SER A 257 20.48 9.37 2.12
CA SER A 257 21.04 10.71 2.17
C SER A 257 21.88 11.05 0.93
N PHE A 258 22.15 10.09 0.04
CA PHE A 258 23.03 10.26 -1.13
C PHE A 258 22.73 11.52 -1.97
N HIS A 259 21.45 11.84 -2.23
CA HIS A 259 21.06 13.05 -2.97
C HIS A 259 21.51 14.36 -2.28
N THR A 260 21.60 14.40 -0.95
CA THR A 260 22.00 15.60 -0.21
C THR A 260 23.48 15.95 -0.41
N GLN A 261 24.33 14.93 -0.59
CA GLN A 261 25.77 15.07 -0.77
C GLN A 261 26.18 15.15 -2.24
N ASN A 262 25.30 14.71 -3.16
CA ASN A 262 25.57 14.67 -4.58
C ASN A 262 25.45 16.06 -5.24
N SER A 263 26.54 16.55 -5.84
CA SER A 263 26.59 17.88 -6.45
C SER A 263 25.71 18.02 -7.70
N GLU A 264 25.60 16.95 -8.49
CA GLU A 264 24.82 16.88 -9.72
C GLU A 264 23.32 17.01 -9.43
N TYR A 265 22.87 16.43 -8.32
CA TYR A 265 21.51 16.59 -7.80
C TYR A 265 21.23 18.04 -7.42
N GLN A 266 22.13 18.68 -6.67
CA GLN A 266 21.95 20.07 -6.25
C GLN A 266 21.93 21.02 -7.45
N GLU A 267 22.81 20.81 -8.43
CA GLU A 267 22.79 21.57 -9.69
C GLU A 267 21.50 21.33 -10.47
N TRP A 268 21.06 20.07 -10.59
CA TRP A 268 19.82 19.72 -11.27
C TRP A 268 18.60 20.36 -10.60
N LYS A 269 18.49 20.29 -9.28
CA LYS A 269 17.40 20.84 -8.47
C LYS A 269 17.31 22.36 -8.61
N THR A 270 18.44 23.06 -8.57
CA THR A 270 18.48 24.54 -8.56
C THR A 270 18.55 25.18 -9.94
N SER A 271 19.00 24.44 -10.97
CA SER A 271 19.13 24.90 -12.36
C SER A 271 17.87 25.60 -12.84
N LEU A 272 17.99 26.71 -13.58
CA LEU A 272 16.86 27.39 -14.23
C LEU A 272 16.42 26.72 -15.54
N LEU A 273 17.33 25.99 -16.18
CA LEU A 273 17.09 25.32 -17.46
C LEU A 273 16.54 23.90 -17.25
N PRO A 274 15.68 23.41 -18.17
CA PRO A 274 15.27 22.00 -18.22
C PRO A 274 16.48 21.08 -18.31
N ARG A 275 16.53 20.06 -17.46
CA ARG A 275 17.63 19.08 -17.40
C ARG A 275 17.13 17.72 -16.97
N THR A 276 17.87 16.69 -17.34
CA THR A 276 17.57 15.31 -16.98
C THR A 276 18.71 14.74 -16.15
N LEU A 277 18.37 14.17 -15.00
CA LEU A 277 19.28 13.43 -14.14
C LEU A 277 18.87 11.96 -14.15
N MET A 278 19.81 11.07 -14.50
CA MET A 278 19.58 9.64 -14.52
C MET A 278 20.47 8.95 -13.50
N TYR A 279 19.87 8.20 -12.59
CA TYR A 279 20.58 7.37 -11.64
C TYR A 279 20.73 5.94 -12.18
N THR A 280 21.97 5.47 -12.22
CA THR A 280 22.32 4.10 -12.56
C THR A 280 22.87 3.36 -11.36
N GLY A 281 22.91 2.04 -11.46
CA GLY A 281 23.60 1.20 -10.50
C GLY A 281 23.10 -0.23 -10.54
N LYS A 282 23.89 -1.10 -9.94
CA LYS A 282 23.60 -2.52 -9.76
C LYS A 282 22.32 -2.80 -8.98
N LEU A 283 21.91 -4.05 -9.03
CA LEU A 283 20.70 -4.55 -8.40
C LEU A 283 20.78 -4.42 -6.87
N GLY A 284 19.70 -3.98 -6.23
CA GLY A 284 19.70 -3.81 -4.76
C GLY A 284 20.53 -2.62 -4.25
N SER A 285 21.02 -1.73 -5.11
CA SER A 285 21.82 -0.55 -4.71
C SER A 285 21.02 0.61 -4.09
N GLY A 286 19.69 0.47 -3.97
CA GLY A 286 18.85 1.49 -3.33
C GLY A 286 18.34 2.60 -4.25
N LYS A 287 18.43 2.46 -5.59
CA LYS A 287 17.90 3.44 -6.57
C LYS A 287 16.47 3.91 -6.28
N SER A 288 15.54 2.97 -6.10
CA SER A 288 14.14 3.29 -5.81
C SER A 288 13.98 4.06 -4.50
N VAL A 289 14.73 3.67 -3.46
CA VAL A 289 14.74 4.37 -2.17
C VAL A 289 15.28 5.79 -2.35
N LEU A 290 16.37 5.97 -3.10
CA LEU A 290 16.93 7.29 -3.42
C LEU A 290 15.89 8.19 -4.12
N LEU A 291 15.25 7.72 -5.20
CA LEU A 291 14.25 8.51 -5.92
C LEU A 291 13.04 8.84 -5.04
N ALA A 292 12.62 7.92 -4.18
CA ALA A 292 11.53 8.16 -3.25
C ALA A 292 11.88 9.26 -2.22
N ASN A 293 13.13 9.33 -1.75
CA ASN A 293 13.61 10.41 -0.89
C ASN A 293 13.76 11.74 -1.65
N ILE A 294 14.14 11.71 -2.94
CA ILE A 294 14.15 12.90 -3.79
C ILE A 294 12.76 13.52 -3.91
N VAL A 295 11.70 12.70 -4.06
CA VAL A 295 10.31 13.20 -4.08
C VAL A 295 9.98 13.97 -2.80
N ASP A 296 10.39 13.47 -1.63
CA ASP A 296 10.20 14.15 -0.35
C ASP A 296 10.97 15.48 -0.28
N ASP A 297 12.26 15.46 -0.63
CA ASP A 297 13.11 16.66 -0.64
C ASP A 297 12.59 17.75 -1.59
N LEU A 298 12.07 17.35 -2.76
CA LEU A 298 11.43 18.26 -3.69
C LEU A 298 10.18 18.87 -3.07
N ASN A 299 9.25 18.06 -2.55
CA ASN A 299 8.02 18.55 -1.92
C ASN A 299 8.27 19.48 -0.70
N LEU A 300 9.37 19.27 0.03
CA LEU A 300 9.82 20.16 1.11
C LEU A 300 10.35 21.49 0.59
N SER A 301 11.14 21.45 -0.49
CA SER A 301 11.81 22.64 -1.04
C SER A 301 10.90 23.52 -1.89
N THR A 302 9.77 23.00 -2.36
CA THR A 302 8.83 23.75 -3.19
C THR A 302 7.86 24.57 -2.34
N GLU A 303 7.89 25.90 -2.49
CA GLU A 303 6.83 26.77 -1.96
C GLU A 303 5.52 26.52 -2.71
N LYS A 304 4.38 26.65 -2.01
CA LYS A 304 3.06 26.44 -2.60
C LYS A 304 2.86 27.35 -3.81
N GLY A 305 2.54 26.77 -4.96
CA GLY A 305 2.24 27.50 -6.19
C GLY A 305 3.44 27.91 -7.04
N GLN A 306 4.69 27.61 -6.64
CA GLN A 306 5.89 27.92 -7.44
C GLN A 306 6.42 26.72 -8.23
N SER A 307 6.09 25.51 -7.81
CA SER A 307 6.58 24.29 -8.46
C SER A 307 5.58 23.14 -8.28
N THR A 308 5.57 22.22 -9.23
CA THR A 308 4.78 20.98 -9.17
C THR A 308 5.72 19.78 -9.26
N VAL A 309 5.55 18.82 -8.36
CA VAL A 309 6.28 17.54 -8.37
C VAL A 309 5.29 16.46 -8.79
N ALA A 310 5.61 15.75 -9.87
CA ALA A 310 4.89 14.56 -10.30
C ALA A 310 5.86 13.37 -10.35
N TYR A 311 5.39 12.20 -9.93
CA TYR A 311 6.24 11.02 -9.84
C TYR A 311 5.50 9.73 -10.19
N PHE A 312 6.27 8.73 -10.63
CA PHE A 312 5.76 7.39 -10.89
C PHE A 312 6.81 6.34 -10.58
N PHE A 313 6.42 5.29 -9.86
CA PHE A 313 7.29 4.17 -9.52
C PHE A 313 6.75 2.90 -10.19
N CYS A 314 7.50 2.35 -11.14
CA CYS A 314 7.08 1.17 -11.88
C CYS A 314 7.01 -0.06 -10.97
N LYS A 315 5.92 -0.82 -11.06
CA LYS A 315 5.72 -2.07 -10.32
C LYS A 315 5.78 -3.25 -11.27
N TYR A 316 6.87 -4.01 -11.19
CA TYR A 316 7.11 -5.20 -12.02
C TYR A 316 6.03 -6.28 -11.87
N ASP A 317 5.36 -6.35 -10.70
CA ASP A 317 4.32 -7.32 -10.36
C ASP A 317 2.90 -6.87 -10.76
N VAL A 318 2.75 -5.70 -11.41
CA VAL A 318 1.48 -5.15 -11.86
C VAL A 318 1.59 -4.73 -13.33
N SER A 319 1.05 -5.53 -14.26
CA SER A 319 1.19 -5.28 -15.70
C SER A 319 0.66 -3.91 -16.16
N GLU A 320 -0.38 -3.39 -15.51
CA GLU A 320 -0.93 -2.05 -15.77
C GLU A 320 0.09 -0.94 -15.45
N SER A 321 0.93 -1.13 -14.43
CA SER A 321 1.98 -0.18 -14.02
C SER A 321 3.07 0.01 -15.08
N LEU A 322 3.29 -1.01 -15.91
CA LEU A 322 4.34 -1.05 -16.92
C LEU A 322 3.88 -0.54 -18.30
N GLN A 323 2.64 -0.07 -18.41
CA GLN A 323 2.12 0.51 -19.65
C GLN A 323 2.45 2.00 -19.72
N ALA A 324 2.96 2.46 -20.87
CA ALA A 324 3.28 3.86 -21.11
C ALA A 324 2.08 4.77 -20.89
N GLN A 325 0.89 4.35 -21.32
CA GLN A 325 -0.36 5.08 -21.12
C GLN A 325 -0.66 5.32 -19.63
N THR A 326 -0.46 4.31 -18.78
CA THR A 326 -0.65 4.43 -17.33
C THR A 326 0.33 5.41 -16.70
N ILE A 327 1.61 5.30 -17.08
CA ILE A 327 2.70 6.15 -16.55
C ILE A 327 2.44 7.62 -16.95
N VAL A 328 2.26 7.87 -18.25
CA VAL A 328 2.03 9.21 -18.80
C VAL A 328 0.74 9.81 -18.25
N GLY A 329 -0.36 9.05 -18.27
CA GLY A 329 -1.64 9.50 -17.74
C GLY A 329 -1.60 9.82 -16.24
N SER A 330 -0.83 9.06 -15.46
CA SER A 330 -0.65 9.33 -14.03
C SER A 330 0.18 10.60 -13.77
N LEU A 331 1.25 10.82 -14.53
CA LEU A 331 2.04 12.05 -14.45
C LEU A 331 1.19 13.27 -14.84
N ILE A 332 0.44 13.18 -15.95
CA ILE A 332 -0.46 14.25 -16.41
C ILE A 332 -1.56 14.53 -15.39
N ARG A 333 -2.16 13.48 -14.80
CA ARG A 333 -3.14 13.62 -13.71
C ARG A 333 -2.55 14.44 -12.56
N GLN A 334 -1.32 14.15 -12.13
CA GLN A 334 -0.66 14.90 -11.06
C GLN A 334 -0.41 16.36 -11.44
N LEU A 335 0.09 16.63 -12.66
CA LEU A 335 0.28 18.00 -13.15
C LEU A 335 -1.03 18.79 -13.22
N LEU A 336 -2.11 18.21 -13.76
CA LEU A 336 -3.41 18.88 -13.85
C LEU A 336 -4.09 19.01 -12.49
N SER A 337 -3.76 18.14 -11.52
CA SER A 337 -4.34 18.21 -10.17
C SER A 337 -3.93 19.49 -9.42
N SER A 338 -2.77 20.07 -9.73
CA SER A 338 -2.31 21.33 -9.12
C SER A 338 -3.04 22.55 -9.67
N ILE A 339 -3.77 22.41 -10.79
CA ILE A 339 -4.54 23.50 -11.40
C ILE A 339 -5.92 23.60 -10.74
N SER A 340 -6.31 24.81 -10.35
CA SER A 340 -7.56 25.06 -9.60
C SER A 340 -8.82 24.93 -10.46
N ASP A 341 -8.79 25.41 -11.71
CA ASP A 341 -9.92 25.38 -12.62
C ASP A 341 -9.52 24.74 -13.96
N LEU A 342 -10.10 23.57 -14.25
CA LEU A 342 -9.90 22.84 -15.49
C LEU A 342 -11.13 22.94 -16.41
N GLY A 343 -12.05 23.87 -16.16
CA GLY A 343 -13.31 24.00 -16.91
C GLY A 343 -13.13 24.11 -18.43
N ALA A 344 -12.02 24.68 -18.89
CA ALA A 344 -11.68 24.77 -20.33
C ALA A 344 -11.47 23.39 -21.00
N LEU A 345 -11.18 22.35 -20.22
CA LEU A 345 -10.99 20.98 -20.73
C LEU A 345 -12.27 20.14 -20.68
N ALA A 346 -13.36 20.65 -20.10
CA ALA A 346 -14.57 19.88 -19.80
C ALA A 346 -15.18 19.21 -21.05
N ASN A 347 -15.30 19.96 -22.14
CA ASN A 347 -15.97 19.51 -23.37
C ASN A 347 -15.26 18.36 -24.10
N ARG A 348 -13.97 18.12 -23.84
CA ARG A 348 -13.21 17.03 -24.48
C ARG A 348 -13.29 15.70 -23.76
N CYS A 349 -13.68 15.71 -22.49
CA CYS A 349 -13.84 14.50 -21.70
C CYS A 349 -15.24 13.88 -21.83
N GLU A 350 -16.15 14.48 -22.61
CA GLU A 350 -17.55 14.03 -22.71
C GLU A 350 -17.73 12.80 -23.63
N ASP A 351 -16.84 12.61 -24.63
CA ASP A 351 -17.02 11.59 -25.68
C ASP A 351 -16.38 10.21 -25.38
N THR A 352 -15.58 10.08 -24.33
CA THR A 352 -14.75 8.88 -24.05
C THR A 352 -15.03 8.29 -22.66
N GLN A 353 -16.30 8.03 -22.33
CA GLN A 353 -16.70 7.65 -20.96
C GLN A 353 -16.14 6.31 -20.43
N ASN A 354 -15.50 5.46 -21.23
CA ASN A 354 -15.09 4.10 -20.80
C ASN A 354 -13.70 3.62 -21.24
N LYS A 355 -12.92 4.42 -21.96
CA LYS A 355 -11.53 4.11 -22.32
C LYS A 355 -10.73 5.36 -22.01
N GLY A 356 -9.75 5.29 -21.11
CA GLY A 356 -8.88 6.45 -20.83
C GLY A 356 -8.29 7.01 -22.12
N GLY A 357 -7.95 8.30 -22.12
CA GLY A 357 -7.47 8.98 -23.32
C GLY A 357 -6.24 8.30 -23.92
N ASP A 358 -6.13 8.31 -25.24
CA ASP A 358 -4.88 7.93 -25.90
C ASP A 358 -3.76 8.91 -25.50
N ILE A 359 -2.50 8.48 -25.55
CA ILE A 359 -1.37 9.26 -25.06
C ILE A 359 -1.32 10.66 -25.70
N GLU A 360 -1.59 10.75 -27.00
CA GLU A 360 -1.70 12.01 -27.73
C GLU A 360 -2.79 12.93 -27.15
N GLU A 361 -4.00 12.43 -26.91
CA GLU A 361 -5.11 13.20 -26.32
C GLU A 361 -4.78 13.67 -24.89
N LEU A 362 -4.07 12.84 -24.12
CA LEU A 362 -3.60 13.19 -22.79
C LEU A 362 -2.59 14.33 -22.84
N LEU A 363 -1.63 14.26 -23.77
CA LEU A 363 -0.62 15.30 -23.96
C LEU A 363 -1.25 16.62 -24.40
N GLU A 364 -2.21 16.59 -25.32
CA GLU A 364 -2.97 17.79 -25.72
C GLU A 364 -3.73 18.40 -24.53
N SER A 365 -4.35 17.55 -23.71
CA SER A 365 -5.04 17.97 -22.49
C SER A 365 -4.08 18.63 -21.49
N LEU A 366 -2.87 18.07 -21.34
CA LEU A 366 -1.81 18.67 -20.53
C LEU A 366 -1.42 20.05 -21.08
N PHE A 367 -1.08 20.16 -22.36
CA PHE A 367 -0.54 21.40 -22.93
C PHE A 367 -1.56 22.55 -22.94
N GLN A 368 -2.86 22.24 -22.99
CA GLN A 368 -3.89 23.27 -22.86
C GLN A 368 -4.28 23.56 -21.41
N GLY A 369 -4.26 22.56 -20.53
CA GLY A 369 -4.64 22.73 -19.12
C GLY A 369 -3.54 23.31 -18.23
N PHE A 370 -2.29 23.06 -18.58
CA PHE A 370 -1.12 23.44 -17.80
C PHE A 370 -0.41 24.64 -18.43
N THR A 371 -1.03 25.81 -18.35
CA THR A 371 -0.48 27.08 -18.87
C THR A 371 0.45 27.78 -17.88
N SER A 372 0.89 27.08 -16.84
CA SER A 372 1.66 27.63 -15.72
C SER A 372 3.15 27.72 -16.05
N GLU A 373 3.80 28.83 -15.68
CA GLU A 373 5.27 28.94 -15.73
C GLU A 373 5.97 28.24 -14.56
N GLN A 374 5.24 27.52 -13.72
CA GLN A 374 5.78 26.77 -12.58
C GLN A 374 6.91 25.84 -13.00
N LYS A 375 7.91 25.71 -12.13
CA LYS A 375 8.93 24.67 -12.29
C LYS A 375 8.28 23.31 -12.10
N VAL A 376 8.46 22.41 -13.06
CA VAL A 376 7.92 21.05 -12.99
C VAL A 376 9.06 20.06 -12.75
N TYR A 377 8.89 19.17 -11.78
CA TYR A 377 9.76 18.03 -11.55
C TYR A 377 9.02 16.74 -11.89
N LEU A 378 9.62 15.89 -12.71
CA LEU A 378 9.14 14.55 -13.02
C LEU A 378 10.13 13.53 -12.45
N VAL A 379 9.67 12.65 -11.56
CA VAL A 379 10.50 11.58 -10.98
C VAL A 379 9.97 10.22 -11.43
N ILE A 380 10.76 9.43 -12.17
CA ILE A 380 10.32 8.16 -12.74
C ILE A 380 11.27 7.03 -12.34
N ASP A 381 10.81 6.11 -11.51
CA ASP A 381 11.61 4.97 -11.05
C ASP A 381 11.31 3.71 -11.86
N GLY A 382 12.38 2.97 -12.19
CA GLY A 382 12.29 1.65 -12.82
C GLY A 382 11.97 1.69 -14.31
N LEU A 383 12.57 2.62 -15.08
CA LEU A 383 12.36 2.67 -16.54
C LEU A 383 12.75 1.36 -17.24
N ASP A 384 13.67 0.59 -16.68
CA ASP A 384 14.07 -0.72 -17.20
C ASP A 384 13.02 -1.83 -17.02
N GLU A 385 12.05 -1.67 -16.13
CA GLU A 385 10.96 -2.64 -15.93
C GLU A 385 9.96 -2.64 -17.10
N CYS A 386 9.89 -1.54 -17.84
CA CYS A 386 9.07 -1.45 -19.04
C CYS A 386 9.70 -2.27 -20.17
N ASN A 387 8.87 -3.04 -20.88
CA ASN A 387 9.31 -3.70 -22.11
C ASN A 387 9.74 -2.65 -23.17
N VAL A 388 10.50 -3.09 -24.17
CA VAL A 388 11.11 -2.20 -25.17
C VAL A 388 10.07 -1.31 -25.86
N ALA A 389 8.93 -1.87 -26.29
CA ALA A 389 7.89 -1.11 -27.00
C ALA A 389 7.26 -0.02 -26.12
N GLN A 390 6.85 -0.37 -24.90
CA GLN A 390 6.27 0.59 -23.96
C GLN A 390 7.29 1.67 -23.55
N LYS A 391 8.55 1.29 -23.38
CA LYS A 391 9.64 2.21 -23.04
C LYS A 391 9.85 3.27 -24.13
N GLU A 392 9.89 2.88 -25.40
CA GLU A 392 10.03 3.85 -26.51
C GLU A 392 8.84 4.81 -26.58
N ILE A 393 7.61 4.32 -26.40
CA ILE A 393 6.40 5.17 -26.34
C ILE A 393 6.50 6.18 -25.18
N LEU A 394 6.94 5.72 -24.00
CA LEU A 394 7.10 6.57 -22.82
C LEU A 394 8.16 7.65 -23.04
N ILE A 395 9.34 7.30 -23.58
CA ILE A 395 10.42 8.25 -23.86
C ILE A 395 9.94 9.33 -24.85
N HIS A 396 9.22 8.93 -25.89
CA HIS A 396 8.65 9.87 -26.87
C HIS A 396 7.66 10.85 -26.23
N ALA A 397 6.78 10.36 -25.35
CA ALA A 397 5.85 11.22 -24.61
C ALA A 397 6.59 12.19 -23.67
N ILE A 398 7.59 11.71 -22.92
CA ILE A 398 8.43 12.54 -22.04
C ILE A 398 9.15 13.63 -22.83
N ARG A 399 9.66 13.30 -24.02
CA ARG A 399 10.30 14.27 -24.91
C ARG A 399 9.33 15.36 -25.35
N LYS A 400 8.10 15.00 -25.79
CA LYS A 400 7.07 15.99 -26.12
C LYS A 400 6.77 16.92 -24.93
N ILE A 401 6.71 16.36 -23.71
CA ILE A 401 6.53 17.16 -22.49
C ILE A 401 7.72 18.11 -22.27
N GLN A 402 8.95 17.65 -22.48
CA GLN A 402 10.17 18.45 -22.32
C GLN A 402 10.31 19.56 -23.38
N ASP A 403 9.81 19.33 -24.59
CA ASP A 403 9.84 20.29 -25.69
C ASP A 403 8.83 21.44 -25.47
N THR A 404 7.71 21.17 -24.78
CA THR A 404 6.65 22.15 -24.54
C THR A 404 6.74 22.83 -23.17
N LEU A 405 7.16 22.10 -22.13
CA LEU A 405 7.18 22.56 -20.74
C LEU A 405 8.60 22.61 -20.16
N LYS A 406 8.83 23.53 -19.21
CA LYS A 406 10.11 23.64 -18.49
C LYS A 406 10.23 22.57 -17.40
N VAL A 407 10.44 21.32 -17.80
CA VAL A 407 10.51 20.17 -16.89
C VAL A 407 11.94 19.79 -16.51
N ARG A 408 12.12 19.37 -15.26
CA ARG A 408 13.31 18.68 -14.76
C ARG A 408 12.95 17.23 -14.54
N ILE A 409 13.67 16.33 -15.20
CA ILE A 409 13.40 14.90 -15.12
C ILE A 409 14.46 14.25 -14.25
N CYS A 410 14.05 13.44 -13.28
CA CYS A 410 14.90 12.52 -12.55
C CYS A 410 14.38 11.10 -12.83
N ALA A 411 15.25 10.21 -13.28
CA ALA A 411 14.85 8.83 -13.55
C ALA A 411 15.88 7.82 -13.07
N SER A 412 15.45 6.60 -12.79
CA SER A 412 16.35 5.50 -12.48
C SER A 412 16.31 4.43 -13.58
N ILE A 413 17.47 3.82 -13.81
CA ILE A 413 17.63 2.70 -14.73
C ILE A 413 18.73 1.76 -14.22
N ARG A 414 18.60 0.46 -14.46
CA ARG A 414 19.68 -0.50 -14.17
C ARG A 414 20.90 -0.30 -15.07
N GLU A 415 22.07 -0.54 -14.48
CA GLU A 415 23.38 -0.41 -15.15
C GLU A 415 23.56 -1.42 -16.30
N GLU A 416 23.11 -2.67 -16.12
CA GLU A 416 23.18 -3.74 -17.14
C GLU A 416 22.26 -3.50 -18.36
N ALA A 417 21.47 -2.42 -18.37
CA ALA A 417 20.59 -2.04 -19.47
C ALA A 417 21.29 -1.13 -20.49
N ASP A 418 22.56 -1.40 -20.80
CA ASP A 418 23.44 -0.51 -21.60
C ASP A 418 22.82 -0.01 -22.91
N ASN A 419 22.16 -0.90 -23.66
CA ASN A 419 21.46 -0.52 -24.91
C ASN A 419 20.27 0.42 -24.66
N SER A 420 19.58 0.29 -23.52
CA SER A 420 18.45 1.17 -23.16
C SER A 420 18.94 2.54 -22.74
N LEU A 421 20.02 2.64 -21.95
CA LEU A 421 20.56 3.93 -21.50
C LEU A 421 21.04 4.77 -22.69
N GLN A 422 21.70 4.16 -23.67
CA GLN A 422 22.12 4.85 -24.90
C GLN A 422 20.92 5.31 -25.75
N SER A 423 19.85 4.52 -25.86
CA SER A 423 18.62 4.95 -26.56
C SER A 423 17.99 6.17 -25.87
N ILE A 424 17.84 6.13 -24.55
CA ILE A 424 17.22 7.21 -23.76
C ILE A 424 18.02 8.50 -23.86
N THR A 425 19.34 8.41 -23.64
CA THR A 425 20.25 9.57 -23.64
C THR A 425 20.33 10.30 -24.98
N ARG A 426 20.05 9.62 -26.10
CA ARG A 426 19.97 10.24 -27.43
C ARG A 426 18.66 11.00 -27.67
N GLN A 427 17.58 10.58 -27.01
CA GLN A 427 16.24 11.13 -27.25
C GLN A 427 15.89 12.26 -26.27
N ILE A 428 16.37 12.17 -25.03
CA ILE A 428 16.08 13.14 -23.97
C ILE A 428 17.17 14.22 -23.91
N ARG A 429 16.79 15.49 -23.70
CA ARG A 429 17.73 16.61 -23.66
C ARG A 429 18.49 16.69 -22.33
N ALA A 430 19.74 17.15 -22.41
CA ALA A 430 20.58 17.56 -21.27
C ALA A 430 20.66 16.50 -20.14
N VAL A 431 20.94 15.26 -20.53
CA VAL A 431 21.05 14.12 -19.62
C VAL A 431 22.41 14.13 -18.91
N ARG A 432 22.39 14.02 -17.58
CA ARG A 432 23.54 13.66 -16.76
C ARG A 432 23.27 12.32 -16.09
N VAL A 433 24.25 11.42 -16.15
CA VAL A 433 24.16 10.09 -15.56
C VAL A 433 25.02 10.06 -14.30
N VAL A 434 24.45 9.57 -13.19
CA VAL A 434 25.13 9.39 -11.91
C VAL A 434 25.00 7.93 -11.52
N SER A 435 26.13 7.23 -11.40
CA SER A 435 26.14 5.86 -10.88
C SER A 435 26.21 5.87 -9.36
N LEU A 436 25.39 5.02 -8.73
CA LEU A 436 25.47 4.78 -7.30
C LEU A 436 26.78 4.05 -6.98
N PRO A 437 27.59 4.59 -6.05
CA PRO A 437 28.89 4.01 -5.76
C PRO A 437 28.77 2.75 -4.87
N ASP A 438 29.80 1.92 -4.93
CA ASP A 438 29.91 0.69 -4.13
C ASP A 438 30.16 0.99 -2.65
N ASP A 439 30.88 2.07 -2.37
CA ASP A 439 31.22 2.60 -1.05
C ASP A 439 30.19 3.64 -0.56
N ASN A 440 28.91 3.43 -0.87
CA ASN A 440 27.85 4.32 -0.44
C ASN A 440 27.77 4.39 1.11
N PRO A 441 28.00 5.57 1.73
CA PRO A 441 28.02 5.71 3.19
C PRO A 441 26.68 5.38 3.85
N ASP A 442 25.57 5.47 3.11
CA ASP A 442 24.24 5.10 3.62
C ASP A 442 24.15 3.60 4.02
N ILE A 443 25.01 2.73 3.47
CA ILE A 443 25.02 1.28 3.77
C ILE A 443 25.46 1.02 5.22
N GLU A 444 26.51 1.70 5.67
CA GLU A 444 27.01 1.53 7.04
C GLU A 444 25.94 1.93 8.05
N THR A 445 25.35 3.12 7.87
CA THR A 445 24.23 3.60 8.70
C THR A 445 23.03 2.65 8.64
N PHE A 446 22.75 2.05 7.48
CA PHE A 446 21.69 1.04 7.34
C PHE A 446 21.98 -0.22 8.15
N ILE A 447 23.21 -0.75 8.10
CA ILE A 447 23.64 -1.93 8.88
C ILE A 447 23.46 -1.65 10.37
N GLU A 448 24.03 -0.55 10.86
CA GLU A 448 23.96 -0.17 12.28
C GLU A 448 22.52 -0.07 12.77
N THR A 449 21.69 0.66 12.03
CA THR A 449 20.28 0.85 12.39
C THR A 449 19.51 -0.46 12.41
N GLU A 450 19.69 -1.30 11.39
CA GLU A 450 18.94 -2.55 11.30
C GLU A 450 19.39 -3.53 12.38
N LEU A 451 20.69 -3.62 12.71
CA LEU A 451 21.19 -4.45 13.81
C LEU A 451 20.66 -3.96 15.17
N GLU A 452 20.75 -2.66 15.46
CA GLU A 452 20.20 -2.06 16.68
C GLU A 452 18.71 -2.38 16.81
N HIS A 453 17.95 -2.19 15.73
CA HIS A 453 16.52 -2.48 15.71
C HIS A 453 16.21 -3.95 15.99
N ARG A 454 16.95 -4.90 15.38
CA ARG A 454 16.75 -6.35 15.60
C ARG A 454 17.07 -6.77 17.03
N LEU A 455 18.07 -6.14 17.65
CA LEU A 455 18.43 -6.36 19.05
C LEU A 455 17.36 -5.80 19.99
N ILE A 456 16.89 -4.56 19.78
CA ILE A 456 15.83 -3.94 20.59
C ILE A 456 14.53 -4.75 20.55
N GLN A 457 14.19 -5.31 19.38
CA GLN A 457 13.01 -6.16 19.22
C GLN A 457 13.19 -7.58 19.77
N GLY A 458 14.40 -7.98 20.16
CA GLY A 458 14.71 -9.34 20.58
C GLY A 458 14.59 -10.39 19.46
N ILE A 459 14.57 -9.95 18.19
CA ILE A 459 14.58 -10.84 17.03
C ILE A 459 15.97 -11.46 16.86
N MET A 460 17.01 -10.65 17.09
CA MET A 460 18.39 -11.11 17.15
C MET A 460 18.83 -11.16 18.61
N THR A 461 19.51 -12.23 18.99
CA THR A 461 20.12 -12.37 20.32
C THR A 461 21.54 -12.84 20.14
N VAL A 462 22.46 -12.23 20.86
CA VAL A 462 23.89 -12.50 20.81
C VAL A 462 24.39 -12.71 22.23
N GLY A 463 25.17 -13.76 22.47
CA GLY A 463 25.78 -14.05 23.77
C GLY A 463 27.01 -13.19 24.04
N ASP A 464 27.87 -13.05 23.04
CA ASP A 464 29.09 -12.25 23.04
C ASP A 464 28.87 -10.90 22.33
N PRO A 465 28.78 -9.77 23.05
CA PRO A 465 28.50 -8.46 22.45
C PRO A 465 29.47 -8.04 21.34
N THR A 466 30.71 -8.56 21.34
CA THR A 466 31.71 -8.21 20.32
C THR A 466 31.36 -8.78 18.94
N LEU A 467 30.56 -9.84 18.87
CA LEU A 467 30.08 -10.43 17.62
C LEU A 467 29.27 -9.43 16.77
N ILE A 468 28.64 -8.42 17.38
CA ILE A 468 27.92 -7.37 16.63
C ILE A 468 28.89 -6.57 15.73
N LEU A 469 30.09 -6.27 16.24
CA LEU A 469 31.11 -5.57 15.48
C LEU A 469 31.66 -6.47 14.35
N GLU A 470 31.84 -7.76 14.62
CA GLU A 470 32.22 -8.74 13.59
C GLU A 470 31.17 -8.81 12.47
N ILE A 471 29.88 -8.81 12.82
CA ILE A 471 28.77 -8.79 11.85
C ILE A 471 28.82 -7.51 11.03
N GLN A 472 28.94 -6.34 11.67
CA GLN A 472 28.98 -5.05 10.99
C GLN A 472 30.13 -4.99 9.96
N ASP A 473 31.35 -5.34 10.37
CA ASP A 473 32.53 -5.33 9.50
C ASP A 473 32.39 -6.29 8.33
N ALA A 474 31.91 -7.51 8.57
CA ALA A 474 31.76 -8.53 7.53
C ALA A 474 30.70 -8.12 6.50
N LEU A 475 29.56 -7.59 6.96
CA LEU A 475 28.49 -7.14 6.07
C LEU A 475 28.90 -5.89 5.28
N LEU A 476 29.59 -4.93 5.89
CA LEU A 476 30.06 -3.74 5.20
C LEU A 476 31.03 -4.11 4.07
N LYS A 477 32.03 -4.95 4.37
CA LYS A 477 33.01 -5.46 3.39
C LYS A 477 32.35 -6.28 2.27
N GLY A 478 31.36 -7.10 2.60
CA GLY A 478 30.66 -7.97 1.65
C GLY A 478 29.58 -7.26 0.82
N SER A 479 29.09 -6.10 1.27
CA SER A 479 27.93 -5.44 0.69
C SER A 479 28.11 -5.07 -0.78
N GLN A 480 29.31 -4.62 -1.18
CA GLN A 480 29.62 -4.12 -2.52
C GLN A 480 28.50 -3.21 -3.06
N GLY A 481 28.03 -2.24 -2.28
CA GLY A 481 26.96 -1.33 -2.72
C GLY A 481 25.53 -1.89 -2.69
N MET A 482 25.30 -3.14 -2.25
CA MET A 482 23.99 -3.82 -2.31
C MET A 482 23.26 -3.86 -0.95
N PHE A 483 22.34 -2.94 -0.72
CA PHE A 483 21.48 -2.92 0.48
C PHE A 483 20.61 -4.18 0.60
N LEU A 484 20.07 -4.67 -0.52
CA LEU A 484 19.23 -5.88 -0.53
C LEU A 484 20.03 -7.11 -0.04
N TRP A 485 21.29 -7.22 -0.44
CA TRP A 485 22.15 -8.32 -0.01
C TRP A 485 22.35 -8.28 1.50
N VAL A 486 22.69 -7.09 2.04
CA VAL A 486 22.87 -6.86 3.48
C VAL A 486 21.60 -7.23 4.25
N ALA A 487 20.44 -6.75 3.81
CA ALA A 487 19.16 -7.03 4.46
C ALA A 487 18.89 -8.55 4.54
N LEU A 488 19.19 -9.30 3.48
CA LEU A 488 19.01 -10.76 3.44
C LEU A 488 20.00 -11.51 4.34
N GLN A 489 21.23 -11.03 4.46
CA GLN A 489 22.19 -11.62 5.39
C GLN A 489 21.76 -11.38 6.84
N ILE A 490 21.32 -10.18 7.19
CA ILE A 490 20.79 -9.89 8.53
C ILE A 490 19.59 -10.80 8.85
N GLU A 491 18.64 -10.97 7.92
CA GLU A 491 17.52 -11.90 8.09
C GLU A 491 17.97 -13.35 8.30
N THR A 492 19.04 -13.77 7.61
CA THR A 492 19.61 -15.10 7.76
C THR A 492 20.26 -15.27 9.13
N LEU A 493 21.06 -14.30 9.56
CA LEU A 493 21.71 -14.29 10.88
C LEU A 493 20.68 -14.30 12.02
N CYS A 494 19.59 -13.54 11.91
CA CYS A 494 18.51 -13.53 12.91
C CYS A 494 17.86 -14.89 13.15
N ARG A 495 17.96 -15.83 12.20
CA ARG A 495 17.38 -17.18 12.34
C ARG A 495 18.30 -18.14 13.10
N LEU A 496 19.59 -17.82 13.20
CA LEU A 496 20.59 -18.65 13.86
C LEU A 496 20.43 -18.57 15.38
N LYS A 497 20.74 -19.68 16.07
CA LYS A 497 20.47 -19.85 17.50
C LYS A 497 21.70 -19.73 18.38
N THR A 498 22.89 -19.72 17.80
CA THR A 498 24.15 -19.70 18.53
C THR A 498 25.13 -18.73 17.87
N ASP A 499 25.94 -18.06 18.70
CA ASP A 499 27.04 -17.20 18.25
C ASP A 499 28.02 -17.97 17.36
N HIS A 500 28.22 -19.26 17.62
CA HIS A 500 29.06 -20.13 16.79
C HIS A 500 28.50 -20.26 15.36
N ALA A 501 27.20 -20.54 15.22
CA ALA A 501 26.57 -20.64 13.91
C ALA A 501 26.57 -19.29 13.17
N MET A 502 26.43 -18.18 13.89
CA MET A 502 26.56 -16.84 13.32
C MET A 502 27.97 -16.63 12.75
N ARG A 503 29.03 -16.94 13.49
CA ARG A 503 30.41 -16.83 13.00
C ARG A 503 30.69 -17.75 11.80
N GLU A 504 30.15 -18.96 11.80
CA GLU A 504 30.24 -19.87 10.65
C GLU A 504 29.56 -19.27 9.41
N ALA A 505 28.38 -18.67 9.58
CA ALA A 505 27.67 -17.99 8.49
C ALA A 505 28.44 -16.75 7.98
N LEU A 506 29.06 -15.97 8.88
CA LEU A 506 29.92 -14.84 8.50
C LEU A 506 31.18 -15.27 7.75
N ALA A 507 31.77 -16.42 8.11
CA ALA A 507 32.93 -16.96 7.43
C ALA A 507 32.61 -17.47 6.01
N ASN A 508 31.35 -17.81 5.74
CA ASN A 508 30.86 -18.32 4.46
C ASN A 508 29.70 -17.47 3.93
N LEU A 509 29.91 -16.16 3.81
CA LEU A 509 28.93 -15.26 3.22
C LEU A 509 28.78 -15.51 1.70
N PRO A 510 27.56 -15.41 1.15
CA PRO A 510 27.34 -15.51 -0.29
C PRO A 510 27.95 -14.32 -1.02
N ARG A 511 28.47 -14.57 -2.22
CA ARG A 511 29.21 -13.58 -3.04
C ARG A 511 28.30 -12.50 -3.61
N ASP A 512 27.08 -12.88 -3.98
CA ASP A 512 26.13 -12.02 -4.68
C ASP A 512 24.67 -12.35 -4.32
N LEU A 513 23.74 -11.63 -4.95
CA LEU A 513 22.30 -11.86 -4.78
C LEU A 513 21.84 -13.22 -5.32
N SER A 514 22.41 -13.70 -6.43
CA SER A 514 22.05 -14.98 -7.05
C SER A 514 22.35 -16.15 -6.11
N GLU A 515 23.56 -16.20 -5.55
CA GLU A 515 23.95 -17.19 -4.56
C GLU A 515 23.11 -17.06 -3.28
N THR A 516 22.82 -15.83 -2.84
CA THR A 516 21.94 -15.57 -1.70
C THR A 516 20.55 -16.17 -1.91
N PHE A 517 19.92 -15.93 -3.07
CA PHE A 517 18.60 -16.47 -3.40
C PHE A 517 18.63 -18.01 -3.45
N SER A 518 19.66 -18.58 -4.09
CA SER A 518 19.86 -20.05 -4.16
C SER A 518 19.90 -20.68 -2.77
N ARG A 519 20.75 -20.14 -1.88
CA ARG A 519 20.93 -20.64 -0.52
C ARG A 519 19.63 -20.52 0.30
N ILE A 520 18.90 -19.41 0.18
CA ILE A 520 17.62 -19.24 0.90
C ILE A 520 16.58 -20.25 0.42
N LEU A 521 16.39 -20.39 -0.90
CA LEU A 521 15.41 -21.34 -1.46
C LEU A 521 15.75 -22.78 -1.06
N HIS A 522 17.02 -23.18 -1.20
CA HIS A 522 17.46 -24.52 -0.83
C HIS A 522 17.27 -24.82 0.66
N ASN A 523 17.59 -23.87 1.55
CA ASN A 523 17.49 -24.11 3.00
C ASN A 523 16.03 -24.10 3.51
N SER A 524 15.20 -23.20 2.97
CA SER A 524 13.80 -23.05 3.39
C SER A 524 12.87 -24.10 2.78
N GLY A 525 13.19 -24.62 1.59
CA GLY A 525 12.37 -25.59 0.86
C GLY A 525 12.50 -27.03 1.35
N ARG A 526 13.48 -27.35 2.21
CA ARG A 526 13.77 -28.75 2.61
C ARG A 526 12.59 -29.49 3.22
N SER A 527 11.74 -28.77 3.97
CA SER A 527 10.61 -29.38 4.68
C SER A 527 9.46 -29.76 3.74
N ASP A 528 9.22 -28.96 2.70
CA ASP A 528 8.17 -29.23 1.69
C ASP A 528 8.52 -28.54 0.35
N PRO A 529 9.33 -29.20 -0.49
CA PRO A 529 9.72 -28.65 -1.80
C PRO A 529 8.52 -28.45 -2.73
N SER A 530 7.50 -29.31 -2.62
CA SER A 530 6.33 -29.28 -3.49
C SER A 530 5.46 -28.05 -3.23
N LEU A 531 5.24 -27.73 -1.96
CA LEU A 531 4.52 -26.53 -1.54
C LEU A 531 5.31 -25.26 -1.88
N GLN A 532 6.64 -25.26 -1.66
CA GLN A 532 7.50 -24.13 -2.04
C GLN A 532 7.36 -23.80 -3.53
N VAL A 533 7.47 -24.81 -4.40
CA VAL A 533 7.29 -24.67 -5.85
C VAL A 533 5.91 -24.11 -6.16
N LYS A 534 4.83 -24.68 -5.59
CA LYS A 534 3.45 -24.23 -5.83
C LYS A 534 3.23 -22.76 -5.41
N VAL A 535 3.75 -22.36 -4.25
CA VAL A 535 3.68 -20.98 -3.76
C VAL A 535 4.39 -20.03 -4.72
N LEU A 536 5.61 -20.35 -5.14
CA LEU A 536 6.36 -19.53 -6.09
C LEU A 536 5.66 -19.45 -7.45
N GLN A 537 5.13 -20.55 -7.97
CA GLN A 537 4.36 -20.56 -9.23
C GLN A 537 3.18 -19.59 -9.15
N LEU A 538 2.40 -19.63 -8.07
CA LEU A 538 1.23 -18.77 -7.90
C LEU A 538 1.62 -17.30 -7.75
N VAL A 539 2.61 -16.98 -6.90
CA VAL A 539 3.01 -15.59 -6.65
C VAL A 539 3.64 -14.96 -7.90
N LEU A 540 4.46 -15.69 -8.65
CA LEU A 540 5.20 -15.15 -9.80
C LEU A 540 4.36 -15.01 -11.08
N THR A 541 3.26 -15.75 -11.20
CA THR A 541 2.41 -15.74 -12.40
C THR A 541 1.10 -15.02 -12.21
N ALA A 542 0.79 -14.59 -10.98
CA ALA A 542 -0.41 -13.83 -10.74
C ALA A 542 -0.40 -12.50 -11.52
N ARG A 543 -1.56 -12.11 -12.08
CA ARG A 543 -1.71 -10.87 -12.86
C ARG A 543 -1.65 -9.61 -12.00
N ARG A 544 -1.97 -9.78 -10.72
CA ARG A 544 -1.74 -8.83 -9.64
C ARG A 544 -1.35 -9.63 -8.40
N PRO A 545 -0.67 -9.02 -7.43
CA PRO A 545 -0.42 -9.63 -6.13
C PRO A 545 -1.71 -10.19 -5.52
N LEU A 546 -1.64 -11.46 -5.08
CA LEU A 546 -2.75 -12.15 -4.41
C LEU A 546 -2.78 -11.74 -2.94
N THR A 547 -3.96 -11.51 -2.39
CA THR A 547 -4.10 -11.35 -0.93
C THR A 547 -3.75 -12.66 -0.22
N THR A 548 -3.37 -12.59 1.05
CA THR A 548 -3.08 -13.78 1.88
C THR A 548 -4.25 -14.77 1.87
N ILE A 549 -5.48 -14.27 1.85
CA ILE A 549 -6.70 -15.10 1.85
C ILE A 549 -6.98 -15.69 0.46
N GLU A 550 -6.78 -14.90 -0.62
CA GLU A 550 -6.86 -15.42 -2.00
C GLU A 550 -5.82 -16.52 -2.25
N LEU A 551 -4.57 -16.29 -1.83
CA LEU A 551 -3.49 -17.26 -1.99
C LEU A 551 -3.74 -18.52 -1.16
N ARG A 552 -4.29 -18.38 0.06
CA ARG A 552 -4.68 -19.50 0.92
C ARG A 552 -5.66 -20.43 0.21
N GLU A 553 -6.70 -19.90 -0.41
CA GLU A 553 -7.65 -20.70 -1.17
C GLU A 553 -7.03 -21.28 -2.44
N ALA A 554 -6.28 -20.49 -3.21
CA ALA A 554 -5.64 -20.93 -4.44
C ALA A 554 -4.65 -22.10 -4.20
N LEU A 555 -3.89 -22.05 -3.11
CA LEU A 555 -2.98 -23.13 -2.72
C LEU A 555 -3.71 -24.43 -2.35
N SER A 556 -4.94 -24.33 -1.86
CA SER A 556 -5.78 -25.47 -1.49
C SER A 556 -6.52 -26.10 -2.66
N VAL A 557 -6.50 -25.49 -3.83
CA VAL A 557 -7.08 -26.08 -5.05
C VAL A 557 -6.20 -27.24 -5.50
N ILE A 558 -6.84 -28.39 -5.73
CA ILE A 558 -6.23 -29.56 -6.36
C ILE A 558 -6.73 -29.58 -7.81
N PRO A 559 -5.86 -29.31 -8.81
CA PRO A 559 -6.25 -29.33 -10.21
C PRO A 559 -7.03 -30.59 -10.61
N GLY A 560 -8.16 -30.40 -11.29
CA GLY A 560 -9.03 -31.49 -11.75
C GLY A 560 -10.06 -31.99 -10.73
N ASP A 561 -9.95 -31.63 -9.45
CA ASP A 561 -10.97 -31.90 -8.43
C ASP A 561 -11.99 -30.76 -8.39
N ALA A 562 -13.16 -30.94 -9.01
CA ALA A 562 -14.25 -29.95 -9.02
C ALA A 562 -15.14 -29.98 -7.76
N THR A 563 -14.73 -30.67 -6.70
CA THR A 563 -15.47 -30.70 -5.43
C THR A 563 -14.89 -29.69 -4.44
N TRP A 564 -15.71 -28.72 -4.03
CA TRP A 564 -15.33 -27.80 -2.95
C TRP A 564 -15.40 -28.52 -1.61
N ASP A 565 -14.27 -28.56 -0.90
CA ASP A 565 -14.16 -29.15 0.43
C ASP A 565 -13.44 -28.17 1.37
N PRO A 566 -14.18 -27.51 2.29
CA PRO A 566 -13.59 -26.59 3.27
C PRO A 566 -12.49 -27.21 4.13
N SER A 567 -12.48 -28.54 4.31
CA SER A 567 -11.46 -29.24 5.11
C SER A 567 -10.08 -29.30 4.43
N LYS A 568 -10.02 -29.10 3.11
CA LYS A 568 -8.77 -29.02 2.33
C LYS A 568 -8.16 -27.61 2.34
N VAL A 569 -8.87 -26.61 2.88
CA VAL A 569 -8.38 -25.23 2.94
C VAL A 569 -7.24 -25.14 3.96
N LEU A 570 -6.10 -24.57 3.56
CA LEU A 570 -4.93 -24.38 4.43
C LEU A 570 -5.36 -23.67 5.71
N HIS A 571 -4.85 -24.08 6.87
CA HIS A 571 -5.18 -23.40 8.13
C HIS A 571 -4.47 -22.05 8.23
N ASP A 572 -3.19 -22.04 7.82
CA ASP A 572 -2.32 -20.89 7.93
C ASP A 572 -1.45 -20.76 6.67
N VAL A 573 -1.70 -19.69 5.91
CA VAL A 573 -0.92 -19.36 4.71
C VAL A 573 0.51 -18.92 5.06
N TYR A 574 0.75 -18.37 6.26
CA TYR A 574 2.08 -17.92 6.66
C TYR A 574 3.06 -19.09 6.81
N LEU A 575 2.59 -20.29 7.17
CA LEU A 575 3.40 -21.51 7.15
C LEU A 575 3.82 -21.90 5.73
N ALA A 576 2.92 -21.76 4.75
CA ALA A 576 3.24 -22.00 3.35
C ALA A 576 4.23 -20.96 2.79
N LEU A 577 4.10 -19.69 3.20
CA LEU A 577 5.05 -18.64 2.83
C LEU A 577 6.44 -18.87 3.44
N ALA A 578 6.51 -19.40 4.66
CA ALA A 578 7.76 -19.69 5.35
C ALA A 578 8.64 -20.70 4.59
N CYS A 579 8.05 -21.57 3.76
CA CYS A 579 8.78 -22.48 2.86
C CYS A 579 9.64 -21.73 1.84
N CYS A 580 9.39 -20.45 1.56
CA CYS A 580 10.20 -19.61 0.67
C CYS A 580 11.22 -18.73 1.43
N GLY A 581 11.38 -18.96 2.74
CA GLY A 581 12.32 -18.22 3.58
C GLY A 581 11.94 -16.75 3.74
N CYS A 582 12.87 -15.83 3.49
CA CYS A 582 12.64 -14.37 3.52
C CYS A 582 12.43 -13.77 2.13
N LEU A 583 12.24 -14.56 1.07
CA LEU A 583 12.10 -14.05 -0.30
C LEU A 583 10.70 -13.55 -0.62
N LEU A 584 9.72 -13.89 0.21
CA LEU A 584 8.34 -13.40 0.12
C LEU A 584 8.04 -12.48 1.30
N ALA A 585 7.35 -11.38 1.01
CA ALA A 585 6.83 -10.45 2.01
C ALA A 585 5.32 -10.31 1.85
N VAL A 586 4.64 -10.09 2.98
CA VAL A 586 3.24 -9.70 3.02
C VAL A 586 3.18 -8.19 3.21
N ASP A 587 2.57 -7.50 2.25
CA ASP A 587 2.35 -6.06 2.36
C ASP A 587 1.43 -5.76 3.54
N GLU A 588 1.89 -4.92 4.47
CA GLU A 588 1.18 -4.60 5.71
C GLU A 588 -0.15 -3.83 5.49
N GLU A 589 -0.36 -3.23 4.31
CA GLU A 589 -1.54 -2.42 4.00
C GLU A 589 -2.58 -3.19 3.17
N GLU A 590 -2.15 -3.82 2.09
CA GLU A 590 -3.00 -4.54 1.13
C GLU A 590 -3.15 -6.02 1.48
N TYR A 591 -2.37 -6.54 2.44
CA TYR A 591 -2.26 -7.97 2.76
C TYR A 591 -1.96 -8.82 1.53
N THR A 592 -1.29 -8.24 0.54
CA THR A 592 -0.89 -8.96 -0.67
C THR A 592 0.48 -9.59 -0.50
N VAL A 593 0.65 -10.79 -1.04
CA VAL A 593 1.90 -11.54 -1.03
C VAL A 593 2.70 -11.17 -2.26
N ARG A 594 3.97 -10.80 -2.05
CA ARG A 594 4.90 -10.39 -3.10
C ARG A 594 6.27 -10.96 -2.87
N VAL A 595 7.07 -11.02 -3.93
CA VAL A 595 8.51 -11.19 -3.75
C VAL A 595 9.11 -9.88 -3.21
N ILE A 596 10.12 -10.00 -2.36
CA ILE A 596 10.76 -8.83 -1.71
C ILE A 596 11.38 -7.83 -2.69
N HIS A 597 11.73 -8.31 -3.89
CA HIS A 597 12.37 -7.52 -4.93
C HIS A 597 12.21 -8.23 -6.28
N HIS A 598 12.08 -7.49 -7.37
CA HIS A 598 11.87 -8.04 -8.72
C HIS A 598 12.98 -8.99 -9.17
N SER A 599 14.20 -8.77 -8.67
CA SER A 599 15.34 -9.62 -8.96
C SER A 599 15.12 -11.08 -8.54
N VAL A 600 14.34 -11.31 -7.48
CA VAL A 600 14.00 -12.66 -7.04
C VAL A 600 13.17 -13.35 -8.11
N GLN A 601 12.19 -12.64 -8.68
CA GLN A 601 11.41 -13.15 -9.80
C GLN A 601 12.31 -13.39 -11.02
N GLN A 602 13.17 -12.45 -11.39
CA GLN A 602 14.08 -12.63 -12.53
C GLN A 602 15.02 -13.83 -12.32
N TYR A 603 15.60 -13.98 -11.13
CA TYR A 603 16.46 -15.11 -10.78
C TYR A 603 15.71 -16.44 -10.90
N ILE A 604 14.49 -16.52 -10.35
CA ILE A 604 13.70 -17.75 -10.39
C ILE A 604 13.24 -18.08 -11.82
N LEU A 605 12.85 -17.07 -12.63
CA LEU A 605 12.31 -17.27 -13.98
C LEU A 605 13.38 -17.44 -15.06
N ASN A 606 14.55 -16.82 -14.93
CA ASN A 606 15.65 -16.92 -15.90
C ASN A 606 16.48 -18.21 -15.76
N GLY A 607 16.19 -19.01 -14.73
CA GLY A 607 16.71 -20.36 -14.55
C GLY A 607 17.65 -20.46 -13.36
N LEU A 608 17.39 -21.46 -12.52
CA LEU A 608 18.36 -22.01 -11.59
C LEU A 608 19.52 -22.59 -12.40
N ASP A 609 20.61 -21.83 -12.55
CA ASP A 609 21.84 -22.39 -13.04
C ASP A 609 22.38 -23.39 -12.02
N SER A 610 22.42 -24.65 -12.45
CA SER A 610 23.14 -25.79 -11.87
C SER A 610 22.61 -26.39 -10.55
N THR A 611 22.07 -27.62 -10.70
CA THR A 611 22.34 -28.84 -9.91
C THR A 611 21.34 -29.45 -8.91
N THR A 612 20.31 -28.80 -8.34
CA THR A 612 19.57 -29.49 -7.25
C THR A 612 18.05 -29.28 -7.09
N HIS A 613 17.39 -28.43 -7.87
CA HIS A 613 15.92 -28.28 -7.79
C HIS A 613 15.25 -28.30 -9.18
N GLN A 614 14.06 -28.90 -9.26
CA GLN A 614 13.22 -28.93 -10.47
C GLN A 614 13.15 -27.52 -11.08
N LYS A 615 13.56 -27.37 -12.35
CA LYS A 615 13.49 -26.10 -13.07
C LYS A 615 12.05 -25.59 -13.03
N LEU A 616 11.81 -24.49 -12.32
CA LEU A 616 10.52 -23.80 -12.35
C LEU A 616 10.44 -23.02 -13.66
N THR A 617 9.93 -23.64 -14.70
CA THR A 617 9.73 -22.95 -15.99
C THR A 617 8.56 -21.98 -15.87
N VAL A 618 8.69 -20.79 -16.48
CA VAL A 618 7.57 -19.83 -16.63
C VAL A 618 6.32 -20.52 -17.18
N LYS A 619 6.50 -21.43 -18.14
CA LYS A 619 5.42 -22.20 -18.77
C LYS A 619 4.69 -23.10 -17.77
N ASP A 620 5.43 -23.83 -16.94
CA ASP A 620 4.85 -24.74 -15.94
C ASP A 620 4.10 -23.95 -14.87
N ALA A 621 4.67 -22.82 -14.43
CA ALA A 621 4.02 -21.94 -13.47
C ALA A 621 2.69 -21.37 -14.01
N LYS A 622 2.69 -20.92 -15.28
CA LYS A 622 1.49 -20.41 -15.95
C LYS A 622 0.41 -21.49 -16.07
N ARG A 623 0.81 -22.72 -16.46
CA ARG A 623 -0.10 -23.86 -16.52
C ARG A 623 -0.72 -24.16 -15.15
N THR A 624 0.07 -24.22 -14.08
CA THR A 624 -0.45 -24.44 -12.71
C THR A 624 -1.48 -23.37 -12.32
N MET A 625 -1.21 -22.09 -12.58
CA MET A 625 -2.15 -21.00 -12.31
C MET A 625 -3.45 -21.14 -13.12
N ALA A 626 -3.34 -21.48 -14.40
CA ALA A 626 -4.50 -21.71 -15.27
C ALA A 626 -5.36 -22.89 -14.79
N ASP A 627 -4.72 -24.02 -14.46
CA ASP A 627 -5.40 -25.22 -13.98
C ASP A 627 -6.13 -24.97 -12.65
N ILE A 628 -5.48 -24.26 -11.71
CA ILE A 628 -6.09 -23.85 -10.44
C ILE A 628 -7.27 -22.91 -10.68
N THR A 629 -7.12 -21.93 -11.57
CA THR A 629 -8.17 -20.96 -11.90
C THR A 629 -9.39 -21.64 -12.52
N ILE A 630 -9.18 -22.53 -13.50
CA ILE A 630 -10.26 -23.30 -14.12
C ILE A 630 -10.94 -24.21 -13.10
N THR A 631 -10.16 -24.97 -12.34
CA THR A 631 -10.69 -25.94 -11.37
C THR A 631 -11.54 -25.22 -10.33
N TYR A 632 -11.07 -24.08 -9.83
CA TYR A 632 -11.81 -23.27 -8.87
C TYR A 632 -13.13 -22.79 -9.46
N LEU A 633 -13.13 -22.21 -10.67
CA LEU A 633 -14.36 -21.72 -11.31
C LEU A 633 -15.36 -22.84 -11.64
N ASN A 634 -14.88 -24.09 -11.74
CA ASN A 634 -15.72 -25.27 -11.99
C ASN A 634 -16.22 -25.97 -10.72
N TYR A 635 -15.98 -25.42 -9.52
CA TYR A 635 -16.54 -26.02 -8.32
C TYR A 635 -18.07 -26.09 -8.38
N GLY A 636 -18.62 -27.28 -8.09
CA GLY A 636 -20.07 -27.52 -8.22
C GLY A 636 -20.96 -26.58 -7.40
N VAL A 637 -20.41 -25.98 -6.34
CA VAL A 637 -21.07 -24.95 -5.50
C VAL A 637 -21.47 -23.69 -6.28
N PHE A 638 -20.78 -23.38 -7.38
CA PHE A 638 -21.13 -22.25 -8.25
C PHE A 638 -22.26 -22.59 -9.24
N GLY A 639 -22.53 -23.88 -9.49
CA GLY A 639 -23.58 -24.33 -10.39
C GLY A 639 -25.00 -24.29 -9.78
N THR A 640 -25.11 -24.25 -8.46
CA THR A 640 -26.40 -24.30 -7.74
C THR A 640 -27.15 -22.97 -7.65
N ASP A 641 -26.54 -21.83 -8.01
CA ASP A 641 -27.18 -20.51 -7.95
C ASP A 641 -28.22 -20.24 -9.06
N LEU A 642 -28.38 -21.15 -10.03
CA LEU A 642 -29.45 -21.10 -11.04
C LEU A 642 -30.74 -21.82 -10.60
N SER A 643 -30.74 -22.54 -9.46
CA SER A 643 -31.91 -23.25 -8.97
C SER A 643 -32.42 -22.62 -7.68
N ARG A 644 -33.55 -21.91 -7.77
CA ARG A 644 -34.25 -21.29 -6.64
C ARG A 644 -34.29 -22.20 -5.41
N THR A 645 -33.85 -21.62 -4.31
CA THR A 645 -34.10 -21.96 -2.91
C THR A 645 -35.39 -22.76 -2.70
N LYS A 646 -35.25 -24.07 -2.44
CA LYS A 646 -36.21 -24.83 -1.63
C LYS A 646 -35.45 -25.34 -0.43
N ILE A 647 -35.57 -24.62 0.69
CA ILE A 647 -35.19 -25.12 2.01
C ILE A 647 -36.17 -26.26 2.31
N LEU A 648 -35.71 -27.50 2.23
CA LEU A 648 -36.40 -28.63 2.84
C LEU A 648 -36.13 -28.61 4.35
N PRO A 649 -37.15 -28.71 5.22
CA PRO A 649 -36.93 -28.84 6.65
C PRO A 649 -36.33 -30.23 6.92
N VAL A 650 -35.07 -30.28 7.33
CA VAL A 650 -34.45 -31.51 7.83
C VAL A 650 -34.71 -31.58 9.33
N MET A 651 -35.43 -32.63 9.74
CA MET A 651 -35.75 -32.93 11.13
C MET A 651 -34.48 -33.17 11.95
N ALA A 652 -34.47 -32.63 13.17
CA ALA A 652 -33.40 -32.75 14.13
C ALA A 652 -33.32 -34.19 14.67
N GLU A 653 -32.27 -34.93 14.30
CA GLU A 653 -31.68 -35.98 15.15
C GLU A 653 -30.34 -36.56 14.64
N SER A 654 -29.77 -36.05 13.55
CA SER A 654 -28.37 -36.34 13.20
C SER A 654 -27.74 -35.19 12.41
N ALA A 655 -27.14 -34.24 13.13
CA ALA A 655 -26.28 -33.22 12.52
C ALA A 655 -24.84 -33.33 13.03
N PRO A 656 -24.04 -34.34 12.61
CA PRO A 656 -22.61 -34.35 12.87
C PRO A 656 -21.87 -33.56 11.76
N SER A 657 -20.90 -32.75 12.16
CA SER A 657 -19.85 -32.08 11.36
C SER A 657 -20.23 -31.11 10.23
N LYS A 658 -21.23 -31.40 9.39
CA LYS A 658 -21.51 -30.62 8.16
C LYS A 658 -22.07 -29.21 8.44
N ILE A 659 -22.93 -29.06 9.44
CA ILE A 659 -23.51 -27.75 9.81
C ILE A 659 -22.47 -26.88 10.54
N LEU A 660 -21.56 -27.52 11.29
CA LEU A 660 -20.46 -26.86 11.99
C LEU A 660 -19.42 -26.27 11.02
N GLN A 661 -19.09 -26.97 9.92
CA GLN A 661 -18.14 -26.46 8.92
C GLN A 661 -18.69 -25.29 8.10
N ALA A 662 -20.00 -25.22 7.89
CA ALA A 662 -20.64 -24.18 7.08
C ALA A 662 -20.78 -22.81 7.79
N THR A 663 -20.45 -22.72 9.08
CA THR A 663 -20.64 -21.52 9.92
C THR A 663 -19.36 -21.03 10.62
N MET A 664 -18.19 -21.53 10.21
CA MET A 664 -16.89 -21.19 10.83
C MET A 664 -16.13 -20.13 10.02
N ASP A 665 -16.40 -18.85 10.30
CA ASP A 665 -15.80 -17.75 9.52
C ASP A 665 -14.40 -17.30 10.01
N SER A 666 -13.89 -17.81 11.14
CA SER A 666 -12.55 -17.43 11.64
C SER A 666 -11.79 -18.53 12.41
N SER A 667 -10.45 -18.53 12.26
CA SER A 667 -9.53 -19.48 12.92
C SER A 667 -9.47 -19.30 14.45
N SER A 668 -9.76 -18.09 14.95
CA SER A 668 -9.80 -17.79 16.39
C SER A 668 -11.02 -18.40 17.06
N SER A 669 -12.20 -18.29 16.46
CA SER A 669 -13.45 -18.91 16.95
C SER A 669 -13.36 -20.44 16.91
N ALA A 670 -12.78 -21.01 15.85
CA ALA A 670 -12.54 -22.45 15.76
C ALA A 670 -11.57 -22.95 16.86
N ARG A 671 -10.48 -22.21 17.13
CA ARG A 671 -9.53 -22.54 18.21
C ARG A 671 -10.17 -22.44 19.58
N GLN A 672 -10.98 -21.40 19.82
CA GLN A 672 -11.66 -21.20 21.10
C GLN A 672 -12.73 -22.27 21.34
N LEU A 673 -13.47 -22.65 20.30
CA LEU A 673 -14.41 -23.77 20.33
C LEU A 673 -13.70 -25.10 20.54
N ALA A 674 -12.56 -25.34 19.87
CA ALA A 674 -11.74 -26.54 20.06
C ALA A 674 -11.20 -26.63 21.49
N ILE A 675 -10.72 -25.53 22.07
CA ILE A 675 -10.30 -25.46 23.48
C ILE A 675 -11.50 -25.76 24.40
N ARG A 676 -12.67 -25.17 24.13
CA ARG A 676 -13.89 -25.43 24.91
C ARG A 676 -14.33 -26.88 24.77
N PHE A 677 -14.24 -27.51 23.61
CA PHE A 677 -14.50 -28.93 23.42
C PHE A 677 -13.52 -29.81 24.20
N LEU A 678 -12.22 -29.49 24.18
CA LEU A 678 -11.21 -30.20 24.96
C LEU A 678 -11.41 -30.05 26.48
N GLN A 679 -11.82 -28.86 26.94
CA GLN A 679 -12.09 -28.58 28.35
C GLN A 679 -13.39 -29.22 28.85
N SER A 680 -14.45 -29.20 28.04
CA SER A 680 -15.77 -29.74 28.40
C SER A 680 -15.87 -31.27 28.28
N ARG A 681 -14.99 -31.92 27.51
CA ARG A 681 -14.87 -33.39 27.48
C ARG A 681 -14.40 -33.99 28.82
N ARG A 682 -13.98 -33.16 29.79
CA ARG A 682 -13.65 -33.55 31.17
C ARG A 682 -14.86 -33.53 32.12
N GLN A 683 -16.05 -33.15 31.66
CA GLN A 683 -17.28 -33.13 32.47
C GLN A 683 -18.27 -34.25 32.07
N PRO A 684 -19.03 -34.83 33.01
CA PRO A 684 -19.89 -35.98 32.76
C PRO A 684 -21.18 -35.66 31.98
N THR A 685 -21.58 -34.38 31.86
CA THR A 685 -22.74 -33.94 31.06
C THR A 685 -22.29 -32.96 29.98
N PHE A 686 -21.96 -33.48 28.81
CA PHE A 686 -21.45 -32.73 27.66
C PHE A 686 -22.61 -32.32 26.73
N ASP A 687 -23.00 -31.04 26.74
CA ASP A 687 -23.97 -30.48 25.78
C ASP A 687 -23.24 -29.67 24.71
N LEU A 688 -22.99 -30.33 23.57
CA LEU A 688 -22.35 -29.76 22.39
C LEU A 688 -23.15 -28.55 21.84
N SER A 689 -24.47 -28.62 21.92
CA SER A 689 -25.40 -27.66 21.30
C SER A 689 -25.34 -26.30 22.00
N LYS A 690 -25.23 -26.30 23.33
CA LYS A 690 -25.11 -25.09 24.14
C LYS A 690 -23.83 -24.30 23.85
N ILE A 691 -22.69 -24.99 23.75
CA ILE A 691 -21.38 -24.35 23.46
C ILE A 691 -21.37 -23.75 22.05
N ILE A 692 -21.92 -24.45 21.06
CA ILE A 692 -22.04 -23.96 19.68
C ILE A 692 -22.91 -22.70 19.64
N THR A 693 -24.06 -22.72 20.34
CA THR A 693 -25.00 -21.59 20.36
C THR A 693 -24.44 -20.37 21.08
N GLU A 694 -23.70 -20.55 22.18
CA GLU A 694 -23.01 -19.47 22.91
C GLU A 694 -21.89 -18.83 22.08
N THR A 695 -21.21 -19.63 21.25
CA THR A 695 -20.10 -19.15 20.42
C THR A 695 -20.63 -18.45 19.16
N LEU A 696 -21.67 -18.98 18.53
CA LEU A 696 -22.36 -18.34 17.38
C LEU A 696 -22.99 -16.99 17.73
N LYS A 697 -23.57 -16.86 18.94
CA LYS A 697 -24.12 -15.57 19.42
C LYS A 697 -23.05 -14.49 19.61
N SER A 698 -21.78 -14.86 19.74
CA SER A 698 -20.68 -13.91 19.94
C SER A 698 -19.99 -13.45 18.64
N SER A 699 -20.30 -14.09 17.50
CA SER A 699 -19.56 -13.91 16.24
C SER A 699 -20.36 -13.28 15.09
N HIS A 700 -21.50 -12.65 15.37
CA HIS A 700 -22.25 -11.94 14.32
C HIS A 700 -21.65 -10.56 13.98
N SER A 701 -20.64 -10.57 13.12
CA SER A 701 -20.37 -9.49 12.15
C SER A 701 -19.34 -9.98 11.15
N GLU A 702 -19.78 -10.37 9.95
CA GLU A 702 -19.08 -10.30 8.64
C GLU A 702 -19.77 -11.25 7.65
N ASP A 703 -20.93 -10.83 7.14
CA ASP A 703 -21.46 -11.38 5.89
C ASP A 703 -20.65 -10.77 4.73
N GLU A 704 -19.68 -11.49 4.15
CA GLU A 704 -19.09 -11.08 2.86
C GLU A 704 -18.40 -12.27 2.15
N THR A 705 -19.13 -12.94 1.25
CA THR A 705 -18.64 -13.91 0.22
C THR A 705 -17.71 -15.04 0.72
N SER A 706 -18.22 -16.27 0.80
CA SER A 706 -17.47 -17.45 1.27
C SER A 706 -16.33 -17.92 0.35
N PHE A 707 -16.16 -17.30 -0.82
CA PHE A 707 -15.19 -17.70 -1.86
C PHE A 707 -14.27 -16.52 -2.20
N LYS A 708 -13.12 -16.45 -1.55
CA LYS A 708 -12.24 -15.28 -1.56
C LYS A 708 -11.39 -15.20 -2.83
N PHE A 709 -11.03 -16.33 -3.44
CA PHE A 709 -10.29 -16.39 -4.72
C PHE A 709 -11.18 -16.18 -5.96
N TYR A 710 -12.51 -16.30 -5.83
CA TYR A 710 -13.45 -16.20 -6.95
C TYR A 710 -13.31 -14.91 -7.76
N LYS A 711 -13.23 -13.75 -7.11
CA LYS A 711 -13.14 -12.44 -7.79
C LYS A 711 -11.89 -12.35 -8.68
N TYR A 712 -10.76 -12.88 -8.21
CA TYR A 712 -9.53 -12.94 -8.99
C TYR A 712 -9.68 -13.92 -10.16
N ALA A 713 -10.10 -15.15 -9.88
CA ALA A 713 -10.26 -16.21 -10.87
C ALA A 713 -11.19 -15.78 -12.01
N ASN A 714 -12.37 -15.25 -11.68
CA ASN A 714 -13.37 -14.81 -12.64
C ASN A 714 -12.91 -13.62 -13.50
N LYS A 715 -12.04 -12.76 -12.97
CA LYS A 715 -11.51 -11.62 -13.74
C LYS A 715 -10.40 -12.03 -14.71
N TYR A 716 -9.51 -12.94 -14.31
CA TYR A 716 -8.26 -13.19 -15.03
C TYR A 716 -8.15 -14.56 -15.70
N TRP A 717 -9.16 -15.43 -15.62
CA TRP A 717 -9.09 -16.78 -16.20
C TRP A 717 -8.74 -16.81 -17.70
N LEU A 718 -9.35 -15.94 -18.51
CA LEU A 718 -9.05 -15.83 -19.94
C LEU A 718 -7.59 -15.48 -20.18
N GLU A 719 -7.05 -14.55 -19.42
CA GLU A 719 -5.66 -14.10 -19.55
C GLU A 719 -4.67 -15.21 -19.16
N HIS A 720 -5.01 -16.05 -18.18
CA HIS A 720 -4.19 -17.20 -17.81
C HIS A 720 -4.21 -18.30 -18.88
N LEU A 721 -5.33 -18.45 -19.61
CA LEU A 721 -5.45 -19.41 -20.72
C LEU A 721 -4.85 -18.93 -22.05
N SER A 722 -4.91 -17.63 -22.30
CA SER A 722 -4.46 -17.02 -23.56
C SER A 722 -2.94 -17.13 -23.78
N CYS A 723 -2.18 -17.40 -22.71
CA CYS A 723 -0.73 -17.42 -22.75
C CYS A 723 -0.09 -18.67 -23.38
N ASP A 724 -0.87 -19.68 -23.80
CA ASP A 724 -0.33 -20.85 -24.53
C ASP A 724 -0.08 -20.59 -26.03
N ASN A 725 -0.58 -19.47 -26.60
CA ASN A 725 -0.54 -19.22 -28.04
C ASN A 725 0.48 -18.18 -28.53
N ALA A 726 1.31 -17.59 -27.64
CA ALA A 726 2.23 -16.53 -28.04
C ALA A 726 3.57 -17.03 -28.65
N ASP A 727 3.90 -18.33 -28.53
CA ASP A 727 5.17 -18.89 -29.01
C ASP A 727 5.05 -19.81 -30.24
N VAL A 728 3.89 -19.86 -30.91
CA VAL A 728 3.75 -20.55 -32.19
C VAL A 728 3.48 -19.53 -33.29
N GLY A 729 4.50 -19.32 -34.11
CA GLY A 729 4.43 -18.49 -35.31
C GLY A 729 3.21 -18.81 -36.16
N GLY A 730 2.49 -17.75 -36.52
CA GLY A 730 1.61 -17.63 -37.68
C GLY A 730 0.77 -18.83 -38.06
N ILE A 731 -0.46 -18.91 -37.54
CA ILE A 731 -1.58 -19.42 -38.34
C ILE A 731 -2.76 -18.45 -38.22
N ARG A 732 -3.13 -17.93 -39.39
CA ARG A 732 -4.22 -16.98 -39.64
C ARG A 732 -5.53 -17.47 -39.05
N ARG A 733 -6.29 -16.51 -38.51
CA ARG A 733 -7.75 -16.55 -38.35
C ARG A 733 -8.40 -17.13 -39.61
N LYS A 734 -9.27 -18.12 -39.43
CA LYS A 734 -10.51 -18.26 -40.17
C LYS A 734 -11.65 -18.36 -39.17
#